data_AF-A0A1Z7M584-F1
#
_entry.id   AF-A0A1Z7M584-F1
#
_cell.length_a   1.000
_cell.length_b   1.000
_cell.length_c   1.000
_cell.angle_alpha   90.00
_cell.angle_beta   90.00
_cell.angle_gamma   90.00
#
_symmetry.space_group_name_H-M   'P 1'
#
loop_
_entity.id
_entity.type
_entity.pdbx_description
1 polymer ?
#
loop_
_entity_poly.entity_id
_entity_poly.type
_entity_poly.pdbx_seq_one_letter_code
_entity_poly.pdbx_strand_id
1 'polypeptide(L)'
;MNQDTKIECYRKAYQTLKPMEGVRNLGYPEEKKDLEFYCDIGRFHVNYNLRLNRDFITIRAGKLYKGKTDEELDQIGRELSEGQSFYYTGYDEKLYLQLSLPMAGISDEAARTRVDEETIRFFHFLMDVEGVSMEEVPETEEQEPEAQEKGESRQGVFTEPGQEDDRIPLEEPAPGVTEPESRMAELEWIAARRKDTEEKEAALKERESAFETREGEVNARAESLKNREDEVTRREADLAKLQEEAEAQANQARTQQEELARREAEIQASEQSLKEREGSLAEQEQQLKERELHAASRISEAEKREASLQEQEAAMQGQKSQLSEKEETLTEREKLVVTKSSILEEKEAMLEEKAEGLNRREQEVKNTLAQLAQEDETLSRRMKEAEAKEAEAKEQIREAGIAAELKQELETNKAVWKRKLASAEESFAQERKDLNEAKTALAEERDRLQELVEQGKAEQEETEKKLANCKQDLKETRAQLQEAARSQEELQKAKEQEALAHAHKAGEYQKSLEAKETENERLTSELRKAKEELRKTGEEQADLLQELEAQKETEKRLRSSLTRKAAEQEADRDQITTLKDQLAEYKRQMEHIGTPEEVLKDFAETRKENRMLKREIQDMEMEAAANEKVLLDRIQALLDEQETAEVDARKEEEAQLPQNLAERMAGELKTSGITVTPEEASGHWYLRGTKESCTIVIDVEQRIVQIAKELRKPFKYNEDVSNWNREDFAESYILDKSGITCRRQVRDVTMDVNKVLRKLIILK
;
A
#
# COMPACT_ATOMS: atom_id res chain seq x y z
N MET A 1 -26.46 -12.22 7.83
CA MET A 1 -26.40 -13.65 8.19
C MET A 1 -27.60 -14.06 9.04
N ASN A 2 -28.52 -14.81 8.44
CA ASN A 2 -29.55 -15.54 9.17
C ASN A 2 -28.93 -16.61 10.11
N GLN A 3 -29.70 -17.07 11.10
CA GLN A 3 -29.23 -18.00 12.13
C GLN A 3 -28.80 -19.36 11.55
N ASP A 4 -29.54 -19.91 10.58
CA ASP A 4 -29.21 -21.18 9.94
C ASP A 4 -27.86 -21.09 9.20
N THR A 5 -27.62 -19.98 8.49
CA THR A 5 -26.35 -19.67 7.82
C THR A 5 -25.16 -19.66 8.79
N LYS A 6 -25.35 -19.16 10.03
CA LYS A 6 -24.30 -19.20 11.06
C LYS A 6 -24.03 -20.62 11.53
N ILE A 7 -25.08 -21.43 11.68
CA ILE A 7 -24.97 -22.85 12.05
C ILE A 7 -24.28 -23.65 10.93
N GLU A 8 -24.54 -23.34 9.66
CA GLU A 8 -23.82 -23.89 8.51
C GLU A 8 -22.33 -23.53 8.52
N CYS A 9 -21.97 -22.25 8.62
CA CYS A 9 -20.57 -21.81 8.70
C CYS A 9 -19.81 -22.51 9.83
N TYR A 10 -20.40 -22.55 11.03
CA TYR A 10 -19.81 -23.20 12.20
C TYR A 10 -19.64 -24.71 12.01
N ARG A 11 -20.64 -25.40 11.43
CA ARG A 11 -20.54 -26.83 11.09
C ARG A 11 -19.47 -27.09 10.04
N LYS A 12 -19.42 -26.29 8.97
CA LYS A 12 -18.41 -26.42 7.91
C LYS A 12 -17.01 -26.23 8.46
N ALA A 13 -16.75 -25.13 9.18
CA ALA A 13 -15.46 -24.88 9.83
C ALA A 13 -15.04 -26.06 10.73
N TYR A 14 -15.93 -26.54 11.62
CA TYR A 14 -15.63 -27.69 12.48
C TYR A 14 -15.38 -28.99 11.67
N GLN A 15 -16.09 -29.20 10.56
CA GLN A 15 -15.93 -30.37 9.70
C GLN A 15 -14.62 -30.33 8.89
N THR A 16 -14.24 -29.16 8.36
CA THR A 16 -12.97 -28.95 7.62
C THR A 16 -11.75 -29.09 8.54
N LEU A 17 -11.84 -28.61 9.78
CA LEU A 17 -10.73 -28.61 10.73
C LEU A 17 -10.55 -29.94 11.48
N LYS A 18 -11.58 -30.78 11.57
CA LYS A 18 -11.52 -32.08 12.27
C LYS A 18 -10.54 -33.10 11.64
N PRO A 19 -10.43 -33.26 10.30
CA PRO A 19 -9.46 -34.17 9.69
C PRO A 19 -8.10 -33.52 9.40
N MET A 20 -7.95 -32.22 9.61
CA MET A 20 -6.76 -31.44 9.21
C MET A 20 -5.54 -31.81 10.06
N GLU A 21 -4.48 -32.29 9.41
CA GLU A 21 -3.25 -32.67 10.12
C GLU A 21 -2.59 -31.45 10.78
N GLY A 22 -2.27 -31.57 12.07
CA GLY A 22 -1.80 -30.47 12.91
C GLY A 22 -2.82 -30.01 13.96
N VAL A 23 -4.13 -30.15 13.70
CA VAL A 23 -5.19 -29.79 14.65
C VAL A 23 -5.33 -30.85 15.74
N ARG A 24 -5.28 -30.43 17.01
CA ARG A 24 -5.36 -31.29 18.20
C ARG A 24 -6.40 -30.76 19.18
N ASN A 25 -6.83 -31.61 20.12
CA ASN A 25 -7.73 -31.25 21.23
C ASN A 25 -9.02 -30.48 20.83
N LEU A 26 -9.55 -30.74 19.62
CA LEU A 26 -10.77 -30.09 19.11
C LEU A 26 -11.98 -30.41 20.01
N GLY A 27 -12.56 -29.38 20.62
CA GLY A 27 -13.61 -29.51 21.65
C GLY A 27 -14.50 -28.27 21.77
N TYR A 28 -15.39 -28.28 22.78
CA TYR A 28 -16.36 -27.21 23.01
C TYR A 28 -16.30 -26.71 24.46
N PRO A 29 -16.47 -25.39 24.72
CA PRO A 29 -16.53 -24.87 26.08
C PRO A 29 -17.81 -25.32 26.83
N GLU A 30 -17.73 -25.33 28.16
CA GLU A 30 -18.82 -25.81 29.04
C GLU A 30 -20.05 -24.88 29.02
N GLU A 31 -19.85 -23.56 28.98
CA GLU A 31 -20.93 -22.57 28.84
C GLU A 31 -21.09 -22.11 27.38
N LYS A 32 -21.98 -22.75 26.63
CA LYS A 32 -22.28 -22.33 25.24
C LYS A 32 -23.20 -21.12 25.21
N LYS A 33 -22.65 -19.94 24.89
CA LYS A 33 -23.40 -18.67 24.75
C LYS A 33 -23.52 -18.24 23.29
N ASP A 34 -22.45 -18.40 22.52
CA ASP A 34 -22.43 -18.25 21.06
C ASP A 34 -22.00 -19.59 20.39
N LEU A 35 -21.76 -19.59 19.07
CA LEU A 35 -21.29 -20.79 18.36
C LEU A 35 -19.77 -20.92 18.52
N GLU A 36 -19.36 -21.70 19.53
CA GLU A 36 -17.99 -21.72 20.05
C GLU A 36 -17.34 -23.12 20.04
N PHE A 37 -16.09 -23.19 19.58
CA PHE A 37 -15.22 -24.37 19.72
C PHE A 37 -13.77 -23.94 20.02
N TYR A 38 -12.95 -24.86 20.51
CA TYR A 38 -11.50 -24.65 20.72
C TYR A 38 -10.70 -25.82 20.15
N CYS A 39 -9.42 -25.58 19.84
CA CYS A 39 -8.44 -26.58 19.41
C CYS A 39 -7.01 -26.08 19.60
N ASP A 40 -6.02 -26.97 19.57
CA ASP A 40 -4.60 -26.63 19.64
C ASP A 40 -3.95 -26.86 18.26
N ILE A 41 -3.08 -25.93 17.83
CA ILE A 41 -2.26 -26.01 16.61
C ILE A 41 -0.81 -25.79 17.02
N GLY A 42 0.01 -26.85 17.00
CA GLY A 42 1.38 -26.79 17.53
C GLY A 42 1.41 -26.33 19.00
N ARG A 43 1.83 -25.08 19.24
CA ARG A 43 1.82 -24.40 20.55
C ARG A 43 0.81 -23.24 20.67
N PHE A 44 -0.01 -22.99 19.66
CA PHE A 44 -1.15 -22.08 19.77
C PHE A 44 -2.38 -22.81 20.32
N HIS A 45 -3.01 -22.25 21.35
CA HIS A 45 -4.37 -22.61 21.76
C HIS A 45 -5.35 -21.67 21.05
N VAL A 46 -6.22 -22.22 20.20
CA VAL A 46 -7.14 -21.47 19.33
C VAL A 46 -8.56 -21.59 19.84
N ASN A 47 -9.23 -20.45 20.02
CA ASN A 47 -10.65 -20.35 20.35
C ASN A 47 -11.40 -19.68 19.18
N TYR A 48 -12.42 -20.36 18.66
CA TYR A 48 -13.31 -19.89 17.60
C TYR A 48 -14.66 -19.49 18.22
N ASN A 49 -15.12 -18.27 17.94
CA ASN A 49 -16.40 -17.75 18.41
C ASN A 49 -17.14 -17.05 17.25
N LEU A 50 -18.24 -17.66 16.78
CA LEU A 50 -19.17 -17.04 15.83
C LEU A 50 -20.45 -16.62 16.57
N ARG A 51 -20.73 -15.31 16.59
CA ARG A 51 -21.81 -14.79 17.45
C ARG A 51 -23.19 -15.02 16.85
N LEU A 52 -24.11 -15.55 17.65
CA LEU A 52 -25.51 -15.68 17.29
C LEU A 52 -26.15 -14.30 17.21
N ASN A 53 -25.95 -13.49 18.26
CA ASN A 53 -26.62 -12.21 18.45
C ASN A 53 -26.09 -11.04 17.60
N ARG A 54 -25.00 -11.22 16.84
CA ARG A 54 -24.41 -10.22 15.93
C ARG A 54 -23.74 -10.88 14.74
N ASP A 55 -23.65 -10.18 13.62
CA ASP A 55 -22.96 -10.68 12.42
C ASP A 55 -21.45 -10.41 12.55
N PHE A 56 -20.82 -11.18 13.44
CA PHE A 56 -19.42 -11.01 13.83
C PHE A 56 -18.80 -12.34 14.25
N ILE A 57 -17.63 -12.64 13.71
CA ILE A 57 -16.79 -13.79 14.09
C ILE A 57 -15.49 -13.30 14.73
N THR A 58 -14.98 -14.05 15.70
CA THR A 58 -13.70 -13.82 16.34
C THR A 58 -12.98 -15.17 16.46
N ILE A 59 -11.79 -15.28 15.88
CA ILE A 59 -10.90 -16.43 16.10
C ILE A 59 -9.64 -15.90 16.79
N ARG A 60 -9.30 -16.44 17.96
CA ARG A 60 -8.15 -16.00 18.77
C ARG A 60 -7.22 -17.18 19.05
N ALA A 61 -5.99 -17.08 18.59
CA ALA A 61 -4.91 -18.02 18.85
C ALA A 61 -3.94 -17.43 19.88
N GLY A 62 -3.76 -18.08 21.03
CA GLY A 62 -2.84 -17.66 22.09
C GLY A 62 -1.67 -18.62 22.24
N LYS A 63 -0.43 -18.10 22.32
CA LYS A 63 0.80 -18.89 22.44
C LYS A 63 1.70 -18.30 23.55
N LEU A 64 2.33 -19.19 24.32
CA LEU A 64 3.19 -18.83 25.46
C LEU A 64 4.65 -18.72 25.03
N TYR A 65 5.24 -17.55 25.30
CA TYR A 65 6.62 -17.16 25.01
C TYR A 65 7.33 -16.82 26.34
N LYS A 66 7.68 -17.85 27.11
CA LYS A 66 8.30 -17.70 28.44
C LYS A 66 9.57 -16.85 28.39
N GLY A 67 9.72 -15.93 29.35
CA GLY A 67 10.88 -15.05 29.48
C GLY A 67 11.02 -13.97 28.41
N LYS A 68 9.95 -13.66 27.66
CA LYS A 68 9.89 -12.51 26.72
C LYS A 68 9.26 -11.30 27.38
N THR A 69 9.84 -10.12 27.14
CA THR A 69 9.23 -8.85 27.57
C THR A 69 8.05 -8.48 26.67
N ASP A 70 7.16 -7.62 27.15
CA ASP A 70 6.02 -7.15 26.35
C ASP A 70 6.49 -6.48 25.04
N GLU A 71 7.61 -5.72 25.06
CA GLU A 71 8.22 -5.12 23.87
C GLU A 71 8.68 -6.15 22.83
N GLU A 72 9.23 -7.29 23.28
CA GLU A 72 9.61 -8.40 22.40
C GLU A 72 8.40 -9.16 21.86
N LEU A 73 7.34 -9.35 22.67
CA LEU A 73 6.08 -9.92 22.22
C LEU A 73 5.42 -9.03 21.16
N ASP A 74 5.50 -7.71 21.34
CA ASP A 74 4.97 -6.71 20.42
C ASP A 74 5.73 -6.73 19.09
N GLN A 75 7.06 -6.94 19.13
CA GLN A 75 7.88 -7.06 17.92
C GLN A 75 7.59 -8.36 17.15
N ILE A 76 7.52 -9.50 17.84
CA ILE A 76 7.12 -10.78 17.23
C ILE A 76 5.68 -10.68 16.69
N GLY A 77 4.80 -9.95 17.37
CA GLY A 77 3.43 -9.68 16.93
C GLY A 77 3.36 -8.86 15.64
N ARG A 78 4.18 -7.81 15.49
CA ARG A 78 4.32 -7.06 14.23
C ARG A 78 4.81 -7.95 13.10
N GLU A 79 5.93 -8.65 13.29
CA GLU A 79 6.54 -9.52 12.28
C GLU A 79 5.58 -10.62 11.79
N LEU A 80 4.72 -11.15 12.68
CA LEU A 80 3.71 -12.15 12.34
C LEU A 80 2.40 -11.58 11.77
N SER A 81 2.17 -10.26 11.80
CA SER A 81 0.94 -9.63 11.29
C SER A 81 1.18 -8.70 10.09
N GLU A 82 2.43 -8.46 9.71
CA GLU A 82 2.78 -7.64 8.56
C GLU A 82 2.18 -8.22 7.26
N GLY A 83 1.39 -7.40 6.56
CA GLY A 83 0.65 -7.81 5.36
C GLY A 83 -0.61 -8.68 5.59
N GLN A 84 -0.99 -9.02 6.82
CA GLN A 84 -2.09 -9.94 7.14
C GLN A 84 -3.38 -9.23 7.62
N SER A 85 -4.53 -9.90 7.52
CA SER A 85 -5.85 -9.42 7.99
C SER A 85 -6.10 -9.60 9.50
N PHE A 86 -5.05 -9.84 10.30
CA PHE A 86 -5.13 -10.27 11.69
C PHE A 86 -4.50 -9.25 12.65
N TYR A 87 -5.10 -9.06 13.83
CA TYR A 87 -4.56 -8.19 14.87
C TYR A 87 -3.77 -9.00 15.90
N TYR A 88 -2.72 -8.43 16.49
CA TYR A 88 -1.97 -9.05 17.58
C TYR A 88 -2.13 -8.27 18.90
N THR A 89 -1.96 -8.95 20.05
CA THR A 89 -1.67 -8.31 21.35
C THR A 89 -0.71 -9.17 22.17
N GLY A 90 0.43 -8.61 22.57
CA GLY A 90 1.40 -9.23 23.48
C GLY A 90 1.28 -8.73 24.92
N TYR A 91 1.18 -9.62 25.90
CA TYR A 91 1.29 -9.32 27.34
C TYR A 91 1.40 -10.60 28.19
N ASP A 92 1.92 -10.52 29.43
CA ASP A 92 1.99 -11.64 30.40
C ASP A 92 2.66 -12.92 29.83
N GLU A 93 3.82 -12.78 29.19
CA GLU A 93 4.54 -13.83 28.44
C GLU A 93 3.72 -14.48 27.29
N LYS A 94 2.62 -13.89 26.84
CA LYS A 94 1.72 -14.47 25.82
C LYS A 94 1.52 -13.54 24.65
N LEU A 95 1.62 -14.12 23.45
CA LEU A 95 1.17 -13.47 22.23
C LEU A 95 -0.19 -14.03 21.85
N TYR A 96 -1.16 -13.13 21.65
CA TYR A 96 -2.46 -13.45 21.07
C TYR A 96 -2.53 -12.91 19.65
N LEU A 97 -2.92 -13.74 18.70
CA LEU A 97 -3.26 -13.37 17.33
C LEU A 97 -4.77 -13.53 17.14
N GLN A 98 -5.44 -12.55 16.53
CA GLN A 98 -6.90 -12.49 16.46
C GLN A 98 -7.41 -12.04 15.09
N LEU A 99 -8.06 -12.97 14.38
CA LEU A 99 -8.94 -12.66 13.26
C LEU A 99 -10.27 -12.12 13.80
N SER A 100 -10.82 -11.09 13.17
CA SER A 100 -12.10 -10.47 13.54
C SER A 100 -12.82 -9.92 12.32
N LEU A 101 -13.86 -10.60 11.85
CA LEU A 101 -14.60 -10.22 10.65
C LEU A 101 -16.00 -9.69 11.01
N PRO A 102 -16.28 -8.39 10.76
CA PRO A 102 -17.64 -7.88 10.75
C PRO A 102 -18.34 -8.29 9.45
N MET A 103 -19.46 -8.99 9.57
CA MET A 103 -20.25 -9.52 8.46
C MET A 103 -21.56 -8.75 8.23
N ALA A 104 -21.75 -7.63 8.93
CA ALA A 104 -22.93 -6.78 8.82
C ALA A 104 -23.01 -6.10 7.45
N GLY A 105 -24.15 -6.26 6.77
CA GLY A 105 -24.39 -5.71 5.42
C GLY A 105 -23.89 -6.59 4.27
N ILE A 106 -23.28 -7.75 4.55
CA ILE A 106 -22.87 -8.74 3.54
C ILE A 106 -24.02 -9.75 3.33
N SER A 107 -24.21 -10.23 2.10
CA SER A 107 -25.21 -11.27 1.79
C SER A 107 -24.86 -12.60 2.44
N ASP A 108 -25.88 -13.43 2.74
CA ASP A 108 -25.70 -14.70 3.45
C ASP A 108 -24.93 -15.77 2.64
N GLU A 109 -24.71 -15.54 1.35
CA GLU A 109 -23.87 -16.36 0.48
C GLU A 109 -22.40 -15.88 0.48
N ALA A 110 -22.16 -14.61 0.18
CA ALA A 110 -20.81 -14.03 0.28
C ALA A 110 -20.25 -14.10 1.72
N ALA A 111 -21.12 -14.08 2.73
CA ALA A 111 -20.75 -14.27 4.12
C ALA A 111 -20.39 -15.73 4.46
N ARG A 112 -20.97 -16.72 3.78
CA ARG A 112 -20.54 -18.13 3.90
C ARG A 112 -19.14 -18.32 3.33
N THR A 113 -18.92 -17.87 2.09
CA THR A 113 -17.61 -17.94 1.41
C THR A 113 -16.52 -17.26 2.23
N ARG A 114 -16.72 -15.98 2.62
CA ARG A 114 -15.70 -15.22 3.36
C ARG A 114 -15.39 -15.77 4.76
N VAL A 115 -16.36 -16.34 5.46
CA VAL A 115 -16.09 -16.97 6.77
C VAL A 115 -15.27 -18.24 6.60
N ASP A 116 -15.51 -19.02 5.54
CA ASP A 116 -14.79 -20.26 5.24
C ASP A 116 -13.34 -19.95 4.80
N GLU A 117 -13.16 -19.09 3.80
CA GLU A 117 -11.85 -18.67 3.26
C GLU A 117 -10.91 -18.07 4.32
N GLU A 118 -11.40 -17.09 5.09
CA GLU A 118 -10.56 -16.42 6.11
C GLU A 118 -10.30 -17.34 7.32
N THR A 119 -11.22 -18.28 7.65
CA THR A 119 -10.96 -19.30 8.68
C THR A 119 -9.85 -20.23 8.22
N ILE A 120 -9.93 -20.77 7.00
CA ILE A 120 -8.91 -21.66 6.42
C ILE A 120 -7.57 -20.92 6.34
N ARG A 121 -7.53 -19.68 5.82
CA ARG A 121 -6.31 -18.87 5.74
C ARG A 121 -5.66 -18.63 7.10
N PHE A 122 -6.44 -18.28 8.13
CA PHE A 122 -5.91 -18.06 9.48
C PHE A 122 -5.36 -19.35 10.10
N PHE A 123 -6.01 -20.50 9.87
CA PHE A 123 -5.53 -21.79 10.36
C PHE A 123 -4.26 -22.26 9.62
N HIS A 124 -4.18 -22.08 8.31
CA HIS A 124 -2.97 -22.38 7.51
C HIS A 124 -1.78 -21.56 8.00
N PHE A 125 -1.95 -20.24 8.12
CA PHE A 125 -0.95 -19.35 8.69
C PHE A 125 -0.45 -19.78 10.09
N LEU A 126 -1.32 -20.29 10.97
CA LEU A 126 -0.90 -20.81 12.28
C LEU A 126 -0.11 -22.13 12.20
N MET A 127 -0.34 -22.95 11.18
CA MET A 127 0.43 -24.17 10.91
C MET A 127 1.81 -23.84 10.32
N ASP A 128 1.88 -22.88 9.39
CA ASP A 128 3.13 -22.36 8.82
C ASP A 128 4.04 -21.79 9.92
N VAL A 129 3.49 -20.98 10.84
CA VAL A 129 4.22 -20.34 11.95
C VAL A 129 4.70 -21.33 13.03
N GLU A 130 4.10 -22.52 13.12
CA GLU A 130 4.61 -23.62 13.97
C GLU A 130 5.49 -24.63 13.22
N GLY A 131 5.62 -24.50 11.89
CA GLY A 131 6.43 -25.40 11.06
C GLY A 131 5.82 -26.79 10.88
N VAL A 132 4.49 -26.88 10.83
CA VAL A 132 3.77 -28.15 10.59
C VAL A 132 3.66 -28.39 9.09
N SER A 133 4.49 -29.29 8.55
CA SER A 133 4.41 -29.73 7.15
C SER A 133 3.16 -30.57 6.91
N MET A 134 2.34 -30.19 5.92
CA MET A 134 1.37 -31.12 5.32
C MET A 134 2.10 -32.07 4.36
N GLU A 135 1.80 -33.36 4.47
CA GLU A 135 1.96 -34.29 3.35
C GLU A 135 0.65 -34.27 2.55
N GLU A 136 0.72 -34.15 1.22
CA GLU A 136 -0.50 -34.03 0.39
C GLU A 136 -1.28 -35.36 0.43
N VAL A 137 -2.48 -35.33 1.04
CA VAL A 137 -3.39 -36.49 1.03
C VAL A 137 -3.91 -36.68 -0.39
N PRO A 138 -3.65 -37.82 -1.05
CA PRO A 138 -4.00 -38.02 -2.45
C PRO A 138 -5.51 -38.07 -2.66
N GLU A 139 -5.95 -37.62 -3.83
CA GLU A 139 -7.34 -37.76 -4.27
C GLU A 139 -7.74 -39.25 -4.36
N THR A 140 -9.02 -39.52 -4.13
CA THR A 140 -9.52 -40.89 -3.96
C THR A 140 -9.86 -41.51 -5.32
N GLU A 141 -8.99 -42.40 -5.82
CA GLU A 141 -9.29 -43.25 -6.97
C GLU A 141 -10.46 -44.20 -6.65
N GLU A 142 -11.60 -44.03 -7.36
CA GLU A 142 -12.65 -45.04 -7.36
C GLU A 142 -12.26 -46.23 -8.25
N GLN A 143 -12.58 -47.44 -7.79
CA GLN A 143 -12.04 -48.68 -8.35
C GLN A 143 -12.97 -49.30 -9.41
N GLU A 144 -12.52 -49.37 -10.66
CA GLU A 144 -13.08 -50.34 -11.62
C GLU A 144 -12.52 -51.75 -11.33
N PRO A 145 -13.37 -52.79 -11.23
CA PRO A 145 -12.93 -54.15 -10.94
C PRO A 145 -12.50 -54.92 -12.19
N GLU A 146 -11.37 -55.63 -12.12
CA GLU A 146 -11.00 -56.63 -13.12
C GLU A 146 -12.05 -57.74 -13.23
N ALA A 147 -12.35 -58.18 -14.46
CA ALA A 147 -12.97 -59.47 -14.73
C ALA A 147 -12.23 -60.18 -15.86
N GLN A 148 -11.60 -61.31 -15.54
CA GLN A 148 -10.88 -62.16 -16.49
C GLN A 148 -11.88 -63.01 -17.30
N GLU A 149 -11.60 -63.29 -18.57
CA GLU A 149 -11.09 -64.63 -18.94
C GLU A 149 -10.63 -64.76 -20.40
N LYS A 150 -9.87 -65.84 -20.61
CA LYS A 150 -9.50 -66.48 -21.88
C LYS A 150 -10.73 -66.68 -22.78
N GLY A 151 -10.61 -66.84 -24.10
CA GLY A 151 -9.45 -67.14 -24.93
C GLY A 151 -9.70 -68.41 -25.76
N GLU A 152 -8.85 -68.65 -26.76
CA GLU A 152 -8.96 -69.74 -27.75
C GLU A 152 -10.20 -69.71 -28.68
N SER A 153 -10.23 -70.47 -29.77
CA SER A 153 -9.51 -70.26 -31.05
C SER A 153 -10.04 -71.22 -32.12
N ARG A 154 -9.69 -70.98 -33.40
CA ARG A 154 -9.74 -71.91 -34.56
C ARG A 154 -11.11 -72.29 -35.17
N GLN A 155 -11.31 -71.72 -36.37
CA GLN A 155 -11.52 -72.42 -37.67
C GLN A 155 -12.54 -73.58 -37.78
N GLY A 156 -13.43 -73.46 -38.77
CA GLY A 156 -13.92 -74.60 -39.56
C GLY A 156 -15.35 -74.46 -40.05
N VAL A 157 -15.57 -73.92 -41.25
CA VAL A 157 -16.90 -73.86 -41.90
C VAL A 157 -16.78 -74.13 -43.41
N PHE A 158 -17.58 -75.10 -43.87
CA PHE A 158 -18.01 -75.43 -45.24
C PHE A 158 -16.99 -75.70 -46.37
N THR A 159 -17.13 -76.91 -46.92
CA THR A 159 -17.27 -77.16 -48.37
C THR A 159 -18.53 -78.00 -48.57
N GLU A 160 -19.47 -77.59 -49.43
CA GLU A 160 -20.70 -78.34 -49.80
C GLU A 160 -21.05 -78.07 -51.30
N PRO A 161 -21.83 -78.93 -51.99
CA PRO A 161 -21.73 -79.12 -53.45
C PRO A 161 -23.09 -79.00 -54.24
N GLY A 162 -23.13 -79.50 -55.49
CA GLY A 162 -24.31 -79.52 -56.38
C GLY A 162 -24.30 -78.40 -57.46
N GLN A 163 -25.06 -78.36 -58.58
CA GLN A 163 -26.10 -79.15 -59.29
C GLN A 163 -26.08 -78.67 -60.79
N GLU A 164 -26.72 -79.20 -61.86
CA GLU A 164 -27.72 -80.26 -62.12
C GLU A 164 -27.66 -80.72 -63.63
N ASP A 165 -27.70 -82.04 -63.89
CA ASP A 165 -28.23 -82.82 -65.07
C ASP A 165 -28.17 -82.43 -66.59
N ASP A 166 -28.18 -83.50 -67.40
CA ASP A 166 -28.97 -83.72 -68.66
C ASP A 166 -28.73 -82.93 -69.98
N ARG A 167 -28.55 -83.65 -71.12
CA ARG A 167 -29.61 -84.06 -72.12
C ARG A 167 -29.05 -84.75 -73.38
N ILE A 168 -29.91 -85.53 -74.07
CA ILE A 168 -29.64 -86.26 -75.34
C ILE A 168 -30.56 -85.75 -76.47
N PRO A 169 -30.09 -85.72 -77.74
CA PRO A 169 -30.97 -86.00 -78.88
C PRO A 169 -30.38 -86.93 -79.99
N LEU A 170 -31.30 -87.39 -80.85
CA LEU A 170 -31.30 -88.29 -82.02
C LEU A 170 -30.11 -88.14 -83.03
N GLU A 171 -29.82 -89.02 -84.02
CA GLU A 171 -30.71 -89.82 -84.91
C GLU A 171 -29.98 -91.01 -85.65
N GLU A 172 -30.64 -91.65 -86.62
CA GLU A 172 -30.33 -92.91 -87.36
C GLU A 172 -29.46 -92.74 -88.67
N PRO A 173 -29.12 -93.74 -89.54
CA PRO A 173 -29.70 -95.09 -89.75
C PRO A 173 -28.78 -96.32 -90.15
N ALA A 174 -29.27 -97.54 -89.84
CA ALA A 174 -29.33 -98.80 -90.65
C ALA A 174 -28.08 -99.44 -91.37
N PRO A 175 -28.16 -100.69 -91.93
CA PRO A 175 -29.14 -101.78 -91.79
C PRO A 175 -28.55 -103.13 -91.26
N GLY A 176 -29.39 -104.09 -90.80
CA GLY A 176 -28.89 -105.34 -90.16
C GLY A 176 -29.65 -106.69 -90.32
N VAL A 177 -30.96 -106.69 -90.63
CA VAL A 177 -31.82 -107.88 -90.94
C VAL A 177 -32.07 -108.93 -89.81
N THR A 178 -33.27 -109.54 -89.87
CA THR A 178 -33.80 -110.72 -89.13
C THR A 178 -34.33 -110.58 -87.69
N GLU A 179 -35.64 -110.84 -87.59
CA GLU A 179 -36.52 -111.14 -86.43
C GLU A 179 -36.36 -112.62 -85.94
N PRO A 180 -37.06 -113.14 -84.89
CA PRO A 180 -38.11 -112.54 -84.02
C PRO A 180 -38.12 -113.01 -82.52
N GLU A 181 -37.89 -112.15 -81.52
CA GLU A 181 -38.16 -112.47 -80.09
C GLU A 181 -38.81 -111.33 -79.28
N SER A 182 -39.90 -110.75 -79.82
CA SER A 182 -40.60 -109.60 -79.22
C SER A 182 -41.46 -109.95 -77.99
N ARG A 183 -40.84 -110.32 -76.86
CA ARG A 183 -41.53 -110.43 -75.55
C ARG A 183 -40.69 -110.23 -74.29
N MET A 184 -39.36 -110.37 -74.34
CA MET A 184 -38.50 -110.03 -73.19
C MET A 184 -38.25 -108.52 -73.10
N ALA A 185 -37.97 -107.87 -74.23
CA ALA A 185 -37.70 -106.43 -74.31
C ALA A 185 -38.82 -105.54 -73.74
N GLU A 186 -40.10 -105.97 -73.82
CA GLU A 186 -41.23 -105.23 -73.25
C GLU A 186 -41.22 -105.26 -71.70
N LEU A 187 -40.83 -106.40 -71.11
CA LEU A 187 -40.67 -106.53 -69.66
C LEU A 187 -39.42 -105.79 -69.16
N GLU A 188 -38.32 -105.83 -69.93
CA GLU A 188 -37.10 -105.07 -69.65
C GLU A 188 -37.34 -103.56 -69.72
N TRP A 189 -38.13 -103.08 -70.69
CA TRP A 189 -38.54 -101.67 -70.76
C TRP A 189 -39.39 -101.24 -69.56
N ILE A 190 -40.33 -102.07 -69.12
CA ILE A 190 -41.13 -101.81 -67.91
C ILE A 190 -40.24 -101.81 -66.65
N ALA A 191 -39.27 -102.72 -66.55
CA ALA A 191 -38.33 -102.77 -65.42
C ALA A 191 -37.41 -101.55 -65.39
N ALA A 192 -36.82 -101.17 -66.53
CA ALA A 192 -36.01 -99.97 -66.66
C ALA A 192 -36.80 -98.70 -66.33
N ARG A 193 -38.07 -98.62 -66.75
CA ARG A 193 -38.94 -97.47 -66.45
C ARG A 193 -39.40 -97.41 -64.99
N ARG A 194 -39.48 -98.53 -64.27
CA ARG A 194 -39.66 -98.53 -62.81
C ARG A 194 -38.43 -98.03 -62.09
N LYS A 195 -37.24 -98.51 -62.49
CA LYS A 195 -35.96 -98.04 -61.96
C LYS A 195 -35.79 -96.53 -62.18
N ASP A 196 -36.14 -96.03 -63.37
CA ASP A 196 -36.19 -94.59 -63.68
C ASP A 196 -37.13 -93.79 -62.75
N THR A 197 -38.30 -94.33 -62.39
CA THR A 197 -39.19 -93.68 -61.41
C THR A 197 -38.69 -93.79 -59.98
N GLU A 198 -38.06 -94.91 -59.58
CA GLU A 198 -37.46 -95.10 -58.25
C GLU A 198 -36.25 -94.16 -58.05
N GLU A 199 -35.41 -93.99 -59.07
CA GLU A 199 -34.30 -93.05 -59.08
C GLU A 199 -34.78 -91.59 -59.05
N LYS A 200 -35.88 -91.28 -59.76
CA LYS A 200 -36.51 -89.95 -59.70
C LYS A 200 -37.19 -89.67 -58.36
N GLU A 201 -37.88 -90.63 -57.75
CA GLU A 201 -38.46 -90.48 -56.40
C GLU A 201 -37.36 -90.29 -55.33
N ALA A 202 -36.22 -90.99 -55.47
CA ALA A 202 -35.05 -90.78 -54.61
C ALA A 202 -34.47 -89.36 -54.77
N ALA A 203 -34.23 -88.91 -56.00
CA ALA A 203 -33.71 -87.57 -56.28
C ALA A 203 -34.68 -86.45 -55.86
N LEU A 204 -35.99 -86.65 -56.01
CA LEU A 204 -37.01 -85.70 -55.56
C LEU A 204 -37.00 -85.58 -54.04
N LYS A 205 -36.88 -86.69 -53.32
CA LYS A 205 -36.78 -86.72 -51.85
C LYS A 205 -35.47 -86.12 -51.32
N GLU A 206 -34.35 -86.33 -52.01
CA GLU A 206 -33.09 -85.64 -51.71
C GLU A 206 -33.25 -84.13 -51.89
N ARG A 207 -33.88 -83.70 -52.98
CA ARG A 207 -34.19 -82.30 -53.27
C ARG A 207 -35.16 -81.68 -52.25
N GLU A 208 -36.15 -82.42 -51.75
CA GLU A 208 -37.02 -82.02 -50.64
C GLU A 208 -36.21 -81.75 -49.38
N SER A 209 -35.31 -82.67 -48.97
CA SER A 209 -34.44 -82.45 -47.79
C SER A 209 -33.45 -81.29 -47.94
N ALA A 210 -32.97 -81.04 -49.17
CA ALA A 210 -32.18 -79.85 -49.48
C ALA A 210 -32.99 -78.55 -49.43
N PHE A 211 -34.29 -78.58 -49.75
CA PHE A 211 -35.19 -77.44 -49.56
C PHE A 211 -35.50 -77.20 -48.09
N GLU A 212 -35.79 -78.23 -47.28
CA GLU A 212 -35.98 -78.10 -45.83
C GLU A 212 -34.73 -77.50 -45.15
N THR A 213 -33.54 -77.93 -45.57
CA THR A 213 -32.26 -77.39 -45.08
C THR A 213 -32.09 -75.91 -45.44
N ARG A 214 -32.38 -75.53 -46.69
CA ARG A 214 -32.34 -74.12 -47.13
C ARG A 214 -33.40 -73.24 -46.47
N GLU A 215 -34.59 -73.78 -46.17
CA GLU A 215 -35.62 -73.08 -45.39
C GLU A 215 -35.12 -72.83 -43.96
N GLY A 216 -34.47 -73.81 -43.33
CA GLY A 216 -33.78 -73.63 -42.05
C GLY A 216 -32.72 -72.53 -42.07
N GLU A 217 -31.85 -72.51 -43.10
CA GLU A 217 -30.86 -71.44 -43.27
C GLU A 217 -31.49 -70.06 -43.46
N VAL A 218 -32.54 -69.95 -44.28
CA VAL A 218 -33.23 -68.68 -44.54
C VAL A 218 -33.89 -68.15 -43.26
N ASN A 219 -34.53 -69.02 -42.48
CA ASN A 219 -35.11 -68.65 -41.19
C ASN A 219 -34.04 -68.19 -40.19
N ALA A 220 -32.91 -68.91 -40.09
CA ALA A 220 -31.79 -68.50 -39.23
C ALA A 220 -31.17 -67.15 -39.65
N ARG A 221 -31.10 -66.86 -40.96
CA ARG A 221 -30.68 -65.55 -41.48
C ARG A 221 -31.71 -64.46 -41.18
N ALA A 222 -33.01 -64.75 -41.25
CA ALA A 222 -34.07 -63.80 -40.90
C ALA A 222 -34.04 -63.43 -39.40
N GLU A 223 -33.84 -64.40 -38.51
CA GLU A 223 -33.64 -64.14 -37.08
C GLU A 223 -32.36 -63.34 -36.82
N SER A 224 -31.26 -63.66 -37.51
CA SER A 224 -30.00 -62.91 -37.42
C SER A 224 -30.14 -61.45 -37.87
N LEU A 225 -30.85 -61.19 -38.97
CA LEU A 225 -31.14 -59.84 -39.44
C LEU A 225 -32.05 -59.07 -38.47
N LYS A 226 -33.11 -59.70 -37.95
CA LYS A 226 -33.98 -59.07 -36.95
C LYS A 226 -33.20 -58.68 -35.69
N ASN A 227 -32.32 -59.56 -35.18
CA ASN A 227 -31.47 -59.25 -34.05
C ASN A 227 -30.51 -58.07 -34.34
N ARG A 228 -30.14 -57.86 -35.61
CA ARG A 228 -29.31 -56.73 -36.08
C ARG A 228 -30.12 -55.43 -36.15
N GLU A 229 -31.39 -55.50 -36.54
CA GLU A 229 -32.34 -54.36 -36.52
C GLU A 229 -32.64 -53.93 -35.07
N ASP A 230 -32.87 -54.89 -34.17
CA ASP A 230 -33.00 -54.69 -32.72
C ASP A 230 -31.70 -54.14 -32.06
N GLU A 231 -30.52 -54.36 -32.67
CA GLU A 231 -29.24 -53.78 -32.24
C GLU A 231 -29.06 -52.35 -32.75
N VAL A 232 -29.42 -52.07 -34.01
CA VAL A 232 -29.32 -50.73 -34.63
C VAL A 232 -30.27 -49.75 -33.95
N THR A 233 -31.55 -50.11 -33.78
CA THR A 233 -32.55 -49.24 -33.13
C THR A 233 -32.20 -48.89 -31.68
N ARG A 234 -31.48 -49.76 -30.95
CA ARG A 234 -30.92 -49.43 -29.63
C ARG A 234 -29.81 -48.38 -29.74
N ARG A 235 -28.86 -48.56 -30.66
CA ARG A 235 -27.79 -47.57 -30.91
C ARG A 235 -28.34 -46.22 -31.35
N GLU A 236 -29.39 -46.18 -32.17
CA GLU A 236 -30.07 -44.94 -32.56
C GLU A 236 -30.69 -44.25 -31.33
N ALA A 237 -31.34 -45.00 -30.44
CA ALA A 237 -31.90 -44.46 -29.20
C ALA A 237 -30.85 -44.00 -28.19
N ASP A 238 -29.68 -44.64 -28.13
CA ASP A 238 -28.58 -44.24 -27.25
C ASP A 238 -27.78 -43.05 -27.81
N LEU A 239 -27.59 -42.97 -29.13
CA LEU A 239 -27.03 -41.80 -29.80
C LEU A 239 -27.93 -40.55 -29.63
N ALA A 240 -29.25 -40.71 -29.66
CA ALA A 240 -30.18 -39.61 -29.41
C ALA A 240 -30.03 -39.02 -27.99
N LYS A 241 -29.82 -39.85 -26.97
CA LYS A 241 -29.55 -39.38 -25.59
C LYS A 241 -28.21 -38.64 -25.51
N LEU A 242 -27.15 -39.20 -26.09
CA LEU A 242 -25.83 -38.57 -26.11
C LEU A 242 -25.85 -37.22 -26.82
N GLN A 243 -26.70 -37.04 -27.84
CA GLN A 243 -26.94 -35.73 -28.46
C GLN A 243 -27.67 -34.78 -27.51
N GLU A 244 -28.75 -35.20 -26.84
CA GLU A 244 -29.48 -34.39 -25.86
C GLU A 244 -28.58 -33.96 -24.68
N GLU A 245 -27.73 -34.86 -24.19
CA GLU A 245 -26.73 -34.59 -23.15
C GLU A 245 -25.65 -33.60 -23.63
N ALA A 246 -25.15 -33.74 -24.86
CA ALA A 246 -24.18 -32.81 -25.45
C ALA A 246 -24.79 -31.41 -25.69
N GLU A 247 -26.05 -31.33 -26.14
CA GLU A 247 -26.78 -30.07 -26.29
C GLU A 247 -27.04 -29.42 -24.92
N ALA A 248 -27.34 -30.19 -23.88
CA ALA A 248 -27.47 -29.68 -22.51
C ALA A 248 -26.14 -29.12 -21.98
N GLN A 249 -25.02 -29.84 -22.16
CA GLN A 249 -23.68 -29.38 -21.78
C GLN A 249 -23.26 -28.12 -22.53
N ALA A 250 -23.52 -28.04 -23.84
CA ALA A 250 -23.23 -26.85 -24.65
C ALA A 250 -24.01 -25.61 -24.18
N ASN A 251 -25.29 -25.78 -23.81
CA ASN A 251 -26.09 -24.71 -23.21
C ASN A 251 -25.56 -24.29 -21.83
N GLN A 252 -25.16 -25.24 -20.99
CA GLN A 252 -24.56 -24.95 -19.67
C GLN A 252 -23.24 -24.17 -19.81
N ALA A 253 -22.32 -24.64 -20.66
CA ALA A 253 -21.04 -23.97 -20.92
C ALA A 253 -21.25 -22.52 -21.43
N ARG A 254 -22.25 -22.32 -22.30
CA ARG A 254 -22.64 -20.98 -22.75
C ARG A 254 -23.14 -20.09 -21.61
N THR A 255 -24.02 -20.58 -20.73
CA THR A 255 -24.50 -19.76 -19.59
C THR A 255 -23.38 -19.41 -18.62
N GLN A 256 -22.41 -20.31 -18.41
CA GLN A 256 -21.20 -20.03 -17.63
C GLN A 256 -20.32 -18.97 -18.30
N GLN A 257 -20.17 -19.00 -19.63
CA GLN A 257 -19.43 -17.98 -20.39
C GLN A 257 -20.11 -16.61 -20.31
N GLU A 258 -21.44 -16.55 -20.41
CA GLU A 258 -22.22 -15.31 -20.25
C GLU A 258 -22.13 -14.75 -18.81
N GLU A 259 -22.07 -15.61 -17.78
CA GLU A 259 -21.83 -15.17 -16.39
C GLU A 259 -20.39 -14.69 -16.16
N LEU A 260 -19.38 -15.40 -16.69
CA LEU A 260 -17.97 -15.01 -16.58
C LEU A 260 -17.70 -13.65 -17.22
N ALA A 261 -18.21 -13.40 -18.43
CA ALA A 261 -18.10 -12.11 -19.10
C ALA A 261 -18.77 -10.97 -18.30
N ARG A 262 -19.86 -11.26 -17.60
CA ARG A 262 -20.49 -10.30 -16.68
C ARG A 262 -19.61 -10.03 -15.45
N ARG A 263 -19.06 -11.07 -14.81
CA ARG A 263 -18.15 -10.93 -13.66
C ARG A 263 -16.90 -10.13 -14.04
N GLU A 264 -16.35 -10.36 -15.23
CA GLU A 264 -15.20 -9.60 -15.75
C GLU A 264 -15.54 -8.11 -15.90
N ALA A 265 -16.71 -7.76 -16.45
CA ALA A 265 -17.16 -6.37 -16.53
C ALA A 265 -17.39 -5.72 -15.14
N GLU A 266 -17.92 -6.47 -14.17
CA GLU A 266 -18.08 -6.00 -12.79
C GLU A 266 -16.73 -5.81 -12.07
N ILE A 267 -15.71 -6.62 -12.38
CA ILE A 267 -14.33 -6.45 -11.92
C ILE A 267 -13.69 -5.21 -12.57
N GLN A 268 -13.77 -5.04 -13.89
CA GLN A 268 -13.21 -3.88 -14.58
C GLN A 268 -13.81 -2.56 -14.08
N ALA A 269 -15.12 -2.51 -13.81
CA ALA A 269 -15.76 -1.35 -13.19
C ALA A 269 -15.26 -1.09 -11.75
N SER A 270 -15.00 -2.15 -10.98
CA SER A 270 -14.45 -2.07 -9.63
C SER A 270 -13.01 -1.56 -9.64
N GLU A 271 -12.17 -2.01 -10.58
CA GLU A 271 -10.81 -1.49 -10.78
C GLU A 271 -10.78 0.00 -11.13
N GLN A 272 -11.69 0.45 -12.01
CA GLN A 272 -11.80 1.86 -12.37
C GLN A 272 -12.15 2.71 -11.13
N SER A 273 -13.12 2.27 -10.32
CA SER A 273 -13.48 2.97 -9.08
C SER A 273 -12.36 2.93 -8.02
N LEU A 274 -11.55 1.87 -7.98
CA LEU A 274 -10.34 1.82 -7.14
C LEU A 274 -9.29 2.84 -7.61
N LYS A 275 -8.99 2.91 -8.91
CA LYS A 275 -8.04 3.86 -9.50
C LYS A 275 -8.46 5.33 -9.26
N GLU A 276 -9.76 5.64 -9.39
CA GLU A 276 -10.30 6.96 -9.02
C GLU A 276 -10.09 7.28 -7.53
N ARG A 277 -10.27 6.28 -6.65
CA ARG A 277 -10.14 6.42 -5.20
C ARG A 277 -8.68 6.54 -4.77
N GLU A 278 -7.76 5.81 -5.40
CA GLU A 278 -6.31 5.95 -5.23
C GLU A 278 -5.84 7.36 -5.64
N GLY A 279 -6.31 7.87 -6.79
CA GLY A 279 -6.05 9.25 -7.21
C GLY A 279 -6.53 10.28 -6.18
N SER A 280 -7.76 10.15 -5.68
CA SER A 280 -8.31 11.06 -4.66
C SER A 280 -7.58 10.95 -3.30
N LEU A 281 -7.06 9.77 -2.94
CA LEU A 281 -6.21 9.60 -1.76
C LEU A 281 -4.84 10.25 -1.93
N ALA A 282 -4.21 10.14 -3.11
CA ALA A 282 -2.96 10.82 -3.42
C ALA A 282 -3.10 12.35 -3.39
N GLU A 283 -4.20 12.91 -3.91
CA GLU A 283 -4.52 14.33 -3.78
C GLU A 283 -4.68 14.77 -2.31
N GLN A 284 -5.33 13.94 -1.47
CA GLN A 284 -5.46 14.22 -0.04
C GLN A 284 -4.13 14.14 0.70
N GLU A 285 -3.26 13.18 0.35
CA GLU A 285 -1.92 13.05 0.92
C GLU A 285 -1.04 14.26 0.55
N GLN A 286 -1.10 14.75 -0.69
CA GLN A 286 -0.42 15.99 -1.07
C GLN A 286 -0.95 17.20 -0.29
N GLN A 287 -2.27 17.36 -0.17
CA GLN A 287 -2.88 18.44 0.61
C GLN A 287 -2.51 18.37 2.11
N LEU A 288 -2.29 17.18 2.66
CA LEU A 288 -1.78 17.01 4.03
C LEU A 288 -0.33 17.47 4.13
N LYS A 289 0.57 17.03 3.23
CA LYS A 289 1.98 17.48 3.20
C LYS A 289 2.11 19.00 3.06
N GLU A 290 1.28 19.63 2.22
CA GLU A 290 1.22 21.09 2.09
C GLU A 290 0.78 21.78 3.40
N ARG A 291 -0.19 21.20 4.12
CA ARG A 291 -0.64 21.70 5.43
C ARG A 291 0.41 21.51 6.53
N GLU A 292 1.15 20.40 6.51
CA GLU A 292 2.25 20.12 7.45
C GLU A 292 3.40 21.12 7.26
N LEU A 293 3.82 21.38 6.02
CA LEU A 293 4.82 22.40 5.70
C LEU A 293 4.38 23.80 6.14
N HIS A 294 3.11 24.16 5.92
CA HIS A 294 2.53 25.41 6.40
C HIS A 294 2.45 25.48 7.94
N ALA A 295 2.14 24.37 8.61
CA ALA A 295 2.15 24.29 10.08
C ALA A 295 3.57 24.46 10.65
N ALA A 296 4.57 23.79 10.09
CA ALA A 296 5.98 23.94 10.46
C ALA A 296 6.47 25.38 10.27
N SER A 297 6.09 26.04 9.16
CA SER A 297 6.37 27.46 8.93
C SER A 297 5.77 28.34 10.02
N ARG A 298 4.49 28.11 10.39
CA ARG A 298 3.82 28.85 11.47
C ARG A 298 4.42 28.60 12.87
N ILE A 299 4.91 27.39 13.14
CA ILE A 299 5.65 27.08 14.38
C ILE A 299 6.95 27.89 14.41
N SER A 300 7.72 27.89 13.32
CA SER A 300 8.97 28.66 13.26
C SER A 300 8.76 30.19 13.28
N GLU A 301 7.59 30.70 12.90
CA GLU A 301 7.23 32.10 13.19
C GLU A 301 6.82 32.32 14.66
N ALA A 302 6.16 31.35 15.30
CA ALA A 302 5.76 31.44 16.69
C ALA A 302 6.99 31.48 17.61
N GLU A 303 7.96 30.59 17.40
CA GLU A 303 9.26 30.57 18.09
C GLU A 303 9.98 31.93 17.99
N LYS A 304 10.01 32.53 16.79
CA LYS A 304 10.62 33.86 16.56
C LYS A 304 9.87 34.98 17.28
N ARG A 305 8.54 34.90 17.36
CA ARG A 305 7.72 35.87 18.14
C ARG A 305 7.95 35.68 19.65
N GLU A 306 8.03 34.44 20.12
CA GLU A 306 8.29 34.13 21.53
C GLU A 306 9.68 34.60 21.97
N ALA A 307 10.73 34.33 21.20
CA ALA A 307 12.08 34.82 21.47
C ALA A 307 12.13 36.37 21.52
N SER A 308 11.42 37.05 20.61
CA SER A 308 11.34 38.52 20.63
C SER A 308 10.53 39.07 21.82
N LEU A 309 9.51 38.34 22.28
CA LEU A 309 8.76 38.69 23.51
C LEU A 309 9.62 38.48 24.76
N GLN A 310 10.40 37.40 24.84
CA GLN A 310 11.35 37.16 25.94
C GLN A 310 12.43 38.26 26.00
N GLU A 311 12.95 38.71 24.84
CA GLU A 311 13.88 39.85 24.77
C GLU A 311 13.22 41.16 25.26
N GLN A 312 11.97 41.42 24.88
CA GLN A 312 11.22 42.59 25.37
C GLN A 312 10.93 42.51 26.88
N GLU A 313 10.58 41.33 27.41
CA GLU A 313 10.32 41.13 28.83
C GLU A 313 11.60 41.33 29.66
N ALA A 314 12.74 40.78 29.22
CA ALA A 314 14.03 41.01 29.84
C ALA A 314 14.43 42.50 29.81
N ALA A 315 14.20 43.20 28.69
CA ALA A 315 14.45 44.64 28.57
C ALA A 315 13.55 45.47 29.49
N MET A 316 12.26 45.13 29.59
CA MET A 316 11.30 45.76 30.50
C MET A 316 11.66 45.53 31.98
N GLN A 317 12.10 44.32 32.34
CA GLN A 317 12.56 44.01 33.69
C GLN A 317 13.86 44.78 34.03
N GLY A 318 14.78 44.92 33.08
CA GLY A 318 15.96 45.78 33.21
C GLY A 318 15.59 47.26 33.43
N GLN A 319 14.62 47.79 32.67
CA GLN A 319 14.11 49.15 32.90
C GLN A 319 13.44 49.31 34.27
N LYS A 320 12.70 48.30 34.73
CA LYS A 320 12.07 48.30 36.06
C LYS A 320 13.10 48.38 37.18
N SER A 321 14.19 47.61 37.10
CA SER A 321 15.30 47.71 38.07
C SER A 321 15.94 49.11 38.06
N GLN A 322 16.23 49.65 36.88
CA GLN A 322 16.79 51.01 36.75
C GLN A 322 15.84 52.12 37.24
N LEU A 323 14.52 51.88 37.24
CA LEU A 323 13.55 52.81 37.84
C LEU A 323 13.57 52.68 39.37
N SER A 324 13.63 51.47 39.92
CA SER A 324 13.77 51.23 41.37
C SER A 324 15.02 51.91 41.95
N GLU A 325 16.18 51.78 41.30
CA GLU A 325 17.43 52.47 41.67
C GLU A 325 17.29 54.01 41.63
N LYS A 326 16.53 54.54 40.65
CA LYS A 326 16.26 55.98 40.52
C LYS A 326 15.28 56.48 41.57
N GLU A 327 14.29 55.67 41.97
CA GLU A 327 13.37 55.98 43.06
C GLU A 327 14.11 55.98 44.40
N GLU A 328 14.95 54.98 44.68
CA GLU A 328 15.79 54.94 45.89
C GLU A 328 16.68 56.18 46.00
N THR A 329 17.46 56.48 44.95
CA THR A 329 18.34 57.67 44.91
C THR A 329 17.59 59.00 44.87
N LEU A 330 16.30 59.02 44.50
CA LEU A 330 15.40 60.17 44.70
C LEU A 330 15.02 60.31 46.17
N THR A 331 14.58 59.25 46.86
CA THR A 331 14.23 59.35 48.30
C THR A 331 15.44 59.73 49.16
N GLU A 332 16.66 59.30 48.81
CA GLU A 332 17.88 59.76 49.47
C GLU A 332 18.12 61.25 49.27
N ARG A 333 17.91 61.76 48.05
CA ARG A 333 18.00 63.19 47.74
C ARG A 333 16.93 64.00 48.46
N GLU A 334 15.70 63.50 48.59
CA GLU A 334 14.63 64.14 49.35
C GLU A 334 14.98 64.22 50.84
N LYS A 335 15.46 63.13 51.45
CA LYS A 335 15.99 63.12 52.84
C LYS A 335 17.12 64.15 53.01
N LEU A 336 18.03 64.26 52.04
CA LEU A 336 19.13 65.22 52.04
C LEU A 336 18.66 66.68 51.83
N VAL A 337 17.56 66.90 51.11
CA VAL A 337 16.94 68.23 50.96
C VAL A 337 16.23 68.62 52.25
N VAL A 338 15.41 67.74 52.85
CA VAL A 338 14.72 68.01 54.13
C VAL A 338 15.70 68.33 55.25
N THR A 339 16.78 67.56 55.39
CA THR A 339 17.82 67.84 56.40
C THR A 339 18.55 69.16 56.13
N LYS A 340 18.83 69.51 54.86
CA LYS A 340 19.41 70.83 54.50
C LYS A 340 18.46 71.99 54.78
N SER A 341 17.15 71.83 54.52
CA SER A 341 16.15 72.86 54.83
C SER A 341 16.06 73.11 56.33
N SER A 342 16.00 72.05 57.16
CA SER A 342 16.00 72.20 58.61
C SER A 342 17.29 72.86 59.15
N ILE A 343 18.45 72.55 58.56
CA ILE A 343 19.71 73.24 58.88
C ILE A 343 19.66 74.72 58.47
N LEU A 344 19.02 75.07 57.34
CA LEU A 344 18.86 76.47 56.93
C LEU A 344 17.92 77.22 57.87
N GLU A 345 16.78 76.66 58.26
CA GLU A 345 15.85 77.22 59.26
C GLU A 345 16.56 77.49 60.59
N GLU A 346 17.39 76.55 61.06
CA GLU A 346 18.22 76.69 62.27
C GLU A 346 19.25 77.83 62.13
N LYS A 347 19.82 78.03 60.94
CA LYS A 347 20.78 79.11 60.65
C LYS A 347 20.09 80.47 60.49
N GLU A 348 18.89 80.52 59.94
CA GLU A 348 18.07 81.74 59.88
C GLU A 348 17.67 82.18 61.30
N ALA A 349 17.21 81.26 62.16
CA ALA A 349 16.93 81.55 63.57
C ALA A 349 18.18 82.05 64.33
N MET A 350 19.36 81.45 64.12
CA MET A 350 20.63 81.95 64.68
C MET A 350 21.06 83.32 64.16
N LEU A 351 20.60 83.73 62.97
CA LEU A 351 20.89 85.05 62.41
C LEU A 351 19.91 86.09 62.94
N GLU A 352 18.63 85.74 63.09
CA GLU A 352 17.60 86.55 63.73
C GLU A 352 17.98 86.88 65.19
N GLU A 353 18.36 85.89 65.99
CA GLU A 353 18.81 86.08 67.38
C GLU A 353 20.04 87.01 67.46
N LYS A 354 20.97 86.90 66.50
CA LYS A 354 22.14 87.77 66.42
C LYS A 354 21.77 89.20 65.98
N ALA A 355 20.80 89.36 65.08
CA ALA A 355 20.29 90.66 64.69
C ALA A 355 19.60 91.36 65.86
N GLU A 356 18.76 90.65 66.63
CA GLU A 356 18.21 91.15 67.89
C GLU A 356 19.32 91.50 68.89
N GLY A 357 20.30 90.62 69.10
CA GLY A 357 21.40 90.84 70.03
C GLY A 357 22.28 92.04 69.67
N LEU A 358 22.45 92.32 68.36
CA LEU A 358 23.10 93.53 67.87
C LEU A 358 22.24 94.78 68.09
N ASN A 359 20.94 94.73 67.79
CA ASN A 359 20.01 95.85 68.04
C ASN A 359 19.90 96.18 69.55
N ARG A 360 19.84 95.16 70.41
CA ARG A 360 19.89 95.32 71.88
C ARG A 360 21.17 96.07 72.30
N ARG A 361 22.33 95.66 71.80
CA ARG A 361 23.61 96.36 72.03
C ARG A 361 23.64 97.76 71.44
N GLU A 362 23.01 98.00 70.29
CA GLU A 362 22.89 99.34 69.71
C GLU A 362 22.07 100.27 70.62
N GLN A 363 20.95 99.80 71.17
CA GLN A 363 20.20 100.56 72.16
C GLN A 363 20.98 100.74 73.48
N GLU A 364 21.74 99.74 73.95
CA GLU A 364 22.64 99.88 75.11
C GLU A 364 23.72 100.94 74.89
N VAL A 365 24.37 100.95 73.72
CA VAL A 365 25.35 101.97 73.31
C VAL A 365 24.69 103.35 73.19
N LYS A 366 23.49 103.43 72.62
CA LYS A 366 22.73 104.68 72.51
C LYS A 366 22.29 105.23 73.87
N ASN A 367 21.89 104.36 74.80
CA ASN A 367 21.52 104.71 76.16
C ASN A 367 22.73 105.14 77.00
N THR A 368 23.87 104.45 76.86
CA THR A 368 25.12 104.85 77.54
C THR A 368 25.71 106.13 76.95
N LEU A 369 25.60 106.38 75.64
CA LEU A 369 25.91 107.68 75.03
C LEU A 369 25.00 108.80 75.56
N ALA A 370 23.70 108.54 75.75
CA ALA A 370 22.78 109.50 76.34
C ALA A 370 23.08 109.77 77.83
N GLN A 371 23.46 108.74 78.59
CA GLN A 371 23.93 108.88 79.97
C GLN A 371 25.23 109.68 80.05
N LEU A 372 26.22 109.37 79.21
CA LEU A 372 27.49 110.11 79.14
C LEU A 372 27.28 111.57 78.72
N ALA A 373 26.32 111.88 77.84
CA ALA A 373 25.95 113.26 77.51
C ALA A 373 25.32 113.99 78.70
N GLN A 374 24.45 113.34 79.49
CA GLN A 374 23.92 113.90 80.74
C GLN A 374 25.00 114.06 81.81
N GLU A 375 25.95 113.13 81.89
CA GLU A 375 27.10 113.23 82.79
C GLU A 375 28.03 114.36 82.39
N ASP A 376 28.32 114.56 81.11
CA ASP A 376 29.14 115.68 80.61
C ASP A 376 28.45 117.05 80.82
N GLU A 377 27.13 117.15 80.62
CA GLU A 377 26.37 118.35 80.99
C GLU A 377 26.38 118.59 82.51
N THR A 378 26.26 117.53 83.31
CA THR A 378 26.32 117.60 84.78
C THR A 378 27.72 117.92 85.30
N LEU A 379 28.77 117.42 84.65
CA LEU A 379 30.17 117.72 84.93
C LEU A 379 30.51 119.15 84.51
N SER A 380 30.04 119.61 83.35
CA SER A 380 30.13 121.01 82.92
C SER A 380 29.45 121.97 83.90
N ARG A 381 28.32 121.57 84.50
CA ARG A 381 27.67 122.33 85.57
C ARG A 381 28.47 122.28 86.87
N ARG A 382 29.00 121.11 87.24
CA ARG A 382 29.84 120.91 88.45
C ARG A 382 31.19 121.62 88.36
N MET A 383 31.81 121.74 87.19
CA MET A 383 33.04 122.50 86.98
C MET A 383 32.80 123.99 87.26
N LYS A 384 31.73 124.58 86.70
CA LYS A 384 31.36 125.98 86.97
C LYS A 384 31.02 126.22 88.44
N GLU A 385 30.43 125.25 89.13
CA GLU A 385 30.26 125.30 90.59
C GLU A 385 31.56 125.10 91.37
N ALA A 386 32.51 124.31 90.86
CA ALA A 386 33.79 124.03 91.50
C ALA A 386 34.76 125.22 91.37
N GLU A 387 34.84 125.85 90.19
CA GLU A 387 35.59 127.09 89.96
C GLU A 387 35.12 128.21 90.89
N ALA A 388 33.81 128.30 91.16
CA ALA A 388 33.25 129.22 92.14
C ALA A 388 33.62 128.85 93.59
N LYS A 389 33.63 127.56 93.95
CA LYS A 389 33.89 127.08 95.32
C LYS A 389 35.38 126.97 95.67
N GLU A 390 36.28 126.76 94.71
CA GLU A 390 37.73 126.71 94.93
C GLU A 390 38.31 128.08 95.30
N ALA A 391 37.65 129.17 94.87
CA ALA A 391 37.98 130.53 95.28
C ALA A 391 37.63 130.83 96.75
N GLU A 392 36.63 130.15 97.31
CA GLU A 392 36.10 130.37 98.67
C GLU A 392 36.68 129.36 99.70
N ALA A 393 37.06 128.16 99.25
CA ALA A 393 37.47 127.03 100.11
C ALA A 393 38.97 126.95 100.47
N LYS A 394 39.78 127.99 100.21
CA LYS A 394 41.22 128.00 100.58
C LYS A 394 41.53 128.54 101.97
N GLU A 395 40.56 129.17 102.65
CA GLU A 395 40.73 129.83 103.95
C GLU A 395 40.14 129.02 105.14
N GLN A 396 39.53 127.86 104.90
CA GLN A 396 38.87 127.06 105.94
C GLN A 396 39.48 125.65 106.12
N ILE A 397 40.60 125.63 106.85
CA ILE A 397 40.90 124.72 107.98
C ILE A 397 40.34 123.28 107.84
N ARG A 398 41.16 122.25 107.59
CA ARG A 398 42.16 121.66 108.53
C ARG A 398 41.56 121.17 109.86
N GLU A 399 40.62 120.21 109.86
CA GLU A 399 40.57 119.15 110.89
C GLU A 399 39.57 118.01 110.61
N ALA A 400 39.73 116.92 111.39
CA ALA A 400 38.90 115.71 111.48
C ALA A 400 38.78 114.78 110.25
N GLY A 401 39.05 113.49 110.46
CA GLY A 401 38.71 112.40 109.55
C GLY A 401 37.78 111.39 110.23
N ILE A 402 37.10 110.54 109.45
CA ILE A 402 36.09 109.59 109.97
C ILE A 402 36.43 108.16 109.52
N ALA A 403 36.69 107.28 110.48
CA ALA A 403 36.83 105.84 110.27
C ALA A 403 35.56 105.11 110.75
N ALA A 404 34.48 105.18 109.96
CA ALA A 404 33.18 104.58 110.30
C ALA A 404 32.51 103.81 109.15
N GLU A 405 32.54 104.35 107.92
CA GLU A 405 31.70 103.87 106.80
C GLU A 405 32.08 102.47 106.31
N LEU A 406 33.38 102.13 106.27
CA LEU A 406 33.91 100.81 105.90
C LEU A 406 33.32 99.63 106.70
N LYS A 407 32.75 99.87 107.88
CA LYS A 407 32.14 98.80 108.69
C LYS A 407 30.71 98.47 108.24
N GLN A 408 30.02 99.39 107.57
CA GLN A 408 28.67 99.19 107.06
C GLN A 408 28.67 98.50 105.70
N GLU A 409 29.60 98.87 104.81
CA GLU A 409 29.77 98.23 103.50
C GLU A 409 30.20 96.75 103.57
N LEU A 410 30.93 96.38 104.62
CA LEU A 410 31.43 95.01 104.76
C LEU A 410 30.31 94.01 105.12
N GLU A 411 29.30 94.43 105.90
CA GLU A 411 28.13 93.58 106.20
C GLU A 411 27.07 93.58 105.09
N THR A 412 26.87 94.70 104.38
CA THR A 412 25.96 94.71 103.20
C THR A 412 26.47 93.79 102.09
N ASN A 413 27.78 93.83 101.78
CA ASN A 413 28.39 92.88 100.85
C ASN A 413 28.22 91.42 101.31
N LYS A 414 28.43 91.14 102.60
CA LYS A 414 28.23 89.80 103.20
C LYS A 414 26.82 89.25 102.96
N ALA A 415 25.80 90.10 103.07
CA ALA A 415 24.41 89.73 102.80
C ALA A 415 24.13 89.48 101.31
N VAL A 416 24.75 90.25 100.41
CA VAL A 416 24.66 90.02 98.95
C VAL A 416 25.32 88.70 98.56
N TRP A 417 26.54 88.43 99.05
CA TRP A 417 27.24 87.17 98.79
C TRP A 417 26.48 85.95 99.31
N LYS A 418 25.84 86.04 100.49
CA LYS A 418 24.98 84.95 101.00
C LYS A 418 23.78 84.64 100.09
N ARG A 419 23.11 85.66 99.52
CA ARG A 419 22.03 85.41 98.55
C ARG A 419 22.53 84.80 97.25
N LYS A 420 23.64 85.33 96.70
CA LYS A 420 24.25 84.78 95.47
C LYS A 420 24.71 83.33 95.64
N LEU A 421 25.25 82.99 96.81
CA LEU A 421 25.62 81.61 97.15
C LEU A 421 24.38 80.71 97.17
N ALA A 422 23.32 81.08 97.90
CA ALA A 422 22.09 80.28 97.98
C ALA A 422 21.43 80.07 96.60
N SER A 423 21.35 81.10 95.75
CA SER A 423 20.80 80.96 94.39
C SER A 423 21.67 80.09 93.48
N ALA A 424 23.00 80.06 93.70
CA ALA A 424 23.90 79.18 92.96
C ALA A 424 23.81 77.73 93.49
N GLU A 425 23.67 77.53 94.80
CA GLU A 425 23.41 76.21 95.40
C GLU A 425 22.09 75.61 94.88
N GLU A 426 21.06 76.45 94.71
CA GLU A 426 19.77 76.06 94.14
C GLU A 426 19.87 75.74 92.63
N SER A 427 20.59 76.55 91.84
CA SER A 427 20.81 76.23 90.41
C SER A 427 21.66 74.96 90.23
N PHE A 428 22.72 74.77 91.01
CA PHE A 428 23.53 73.54 90.96
C PHE A 428 22.75 72.31 91.47
N ALA A 429 21.79 72.47 92.39
CA ALA A 429 20.89 71.38 92.78
C ALA A 429 19.96 70.97 91.63
N GLN A 430 19.44 71.95 90.87
CA GLN A 430 18.59 71.71 89.71
C GLN A 430 19.40 71.10 88.53
N GLU A 431 20.54 71.68 88.15
CA GLU A 431 21.45 71.11 87.14
C GLU A 431 21.85 69.67 87.46
N ARG A 432 22.12 69.37 88.74
CA ARG A 432 22.49 68.02 89.19
C ARG A 432 21.31 67.05 89.20
N LYS A 433 20.07 67.54 89.31
CA LYS A 433 18.86 66.74 89.11
C LYS A 433 18.69 66.42 87.62
N ASP A 434 18.74 67.43 86.76
CA ASP A 434 18.54 67.31 85.31
C ASP A 434 19.63 66.43 84.67
N LEU A 435 20.89 66.57 85.11
CA LEU A 435 22.00 65.68 84.73
C LEU A 435 21.76 64.22 85.15
N ASN A 436 21.08 63.98 86.27
CA ASN A 436 20.78 62.63 86.73
C ASN A 436 19.58 62.01 85.97
N GLU A 437 18.58 62.82 85.61
CA GLU A 437 17.45 62.41 84.75
C GLU A 437 17.90 62.12 83.31
N ALA A 438 18.78 62.96 82.74
CA ALA A 438 19.44 62.70 81.47
C ALA A 438 20.32 61.43 81.50
N LYS A 439 21.00 61.17 82.62
CA LYS A 439 21.79 59.96 82.83
C LYS A 439 20.92 58.69 82.90
N THR A 440 19.72 58.76 83.47
CA THR A 440 18.77 57.62 83.43
C THR A 440 18.22 57.39 82.03
N ALA A 441 17.82 58.43 81.29
CA ALA A 441 17.36 58.30 79.91
C ALA A 441 18.43 57.70 78.98
N LEU A 442 19.71 58.09 79.15
CA LEU A 442 20.84 57.50 78.41
C LEU A 442 21.12 56.04 78.79
N ALA A 443 20.74 55.59 79.99
CA ALA A 443 20.83 54.17 80.37
C ALA A 443 19.70 53.36 79.73
N GLU A 444 18.47 53.89 79.73
CA GLU A 444 17.31 53.25 79.09
C GLU A 444 17.49 53.10 77.57
N GLU A 445 18.00 54.11 76.88
CA GLU A 445 18.32 54.02 75.44
C GLU A 445 19.50 53.10 75.14
N ARG A 446 20.52 53.05 76.01
CA ARG A 446 21.60 52.04 75.89
C ARG A 446 21.01 50.63 75.95
N ASP A 447 20.11 50.37 76.89
CA ASP A 447 19.56 49.04 77.12
C ASP A 447 18.60 48.62 75.98
N ARG A 448 17.81 49.55 75.44
CA ARG A 448 17.03 49.36 74.20
C ARG A 448 17.92 49.02 72.99
N LEU A 449 18.99 49.79 72.79
CA LEU A 449 19.93 49.55 71.68
C LEU A 449 20.65 48.21 71.84
N GLN A 450 20.94 47.78 73.07
CA GLN A 450 21.50 46.46 73.31
C GLN A 450 20.49 45.34 73.01
N GLU A 451 19.23 45.48 73.41
CA GLU A 451 18.16 44.52 73.11
C GLU A 451 17.94 44.36 71.59
N LEU A 452 17.93 45.46 70.83
CA LEU A 452 17.87 45.43 69.36
C LEU A 452 19.09 44.75 68.72
N VAL A 453 20.29 44.95 69.29
CA VAL A 453 21.52 44.27 68.84
C VAL A 453 21.50 42.77 69.16
N GLU A 454 20.82 42.34 70.23
CA GLU A 454 20.64 40.92 70.55
C GLU A 454 19.57 40.27 69.66
N GLN A 455 18.48 40.99 69.33
CA GLN A 455 17.48 40.55 68.35
C GLN A 455 18.10 40.37 66.95
N GLY A 456 18.83 41.37 66.44
CA GLY A 456 19.48 41.29 65.12
C GLY A 456 20.53 40.16 65.01
N LYS A 457 21.20 39.81 66.11
CA LYS A 457 22.09 38.62 66.16
C LYS A 457 21.31 37.32 66.08
N ALA A 458 20.16 37.22 66.74
CA ALA A 458 19.33 36.02 66.69
C ALA A 458 18.75 35.80 65.28
N GLU A 459 18.30 36.87 64.62
CA GLU A 459 17.87 36.84 63.22
C GLU A 459 19.03 36.44 62.29
N GLN A 460 20.22 37.00 62.47
CA GLN A 460 21.41 36.61 61.73
C GLN A 460 21.70 35.10 61.91
N GLU A 461 21.74 34.59 63.13
CA GLU A 461 22.01 33.17 63.42
C GLU A 461 20.93 32.25 62.80
N GLU A 462 19.67 32.68 62.74
CA GLU A 462 18.60 31.94 62.05
C GLU A 462 18.80 31.94 60.52
N THR A 463 19.19 33.07 59.92
CA THR A 463 19.49 33.12 58.48
C THR A 463 20.73 32.30 58.11
N GLU A 464 21.76 32.28 58.97
CA GLU A 464 22.95 31.46 58.77
C GLU A 464 22.63 29.96 58.84
N LYS A 465 21.74 29.53 59.76
CA LYS A 465 21.22 28.16 59.81
C LYS A 465 20.41 27.79 58.57
N LYS A 466 19.51 28.66 58.12
CA LYS A 466 18.74 28.47 56.86
C LYS A 466 19.67 28.33 55.65
N LEU A 467 20.71 29.18 55.59
CA LEU A 467 21.72 29.14 54.53
C LEU A 467 22.61 27.89 54.60
N ALA A 468 22.91 27.38 55.80
CA ALA A 468 23.66 26.13 55.99
C ALA A 468 22.84 24.93 55.49
N ASN A 469 21.56 24.83 55.86
CA ASN A 469 20.66 23.78 55.39
C ASN A 469 20.54 23.81 53.86
N CYS A 470 20.21 24.96 53.27
CA CYS A 470 20.09 25.11 51.82
C CYS A 470 21.38 24.73 51.05
N LYS A 471 22.56 25.00 51.62
CA LYS A 471 23.86 24.55 51.06
C LYS A 471 24.04 23.02 51.16
N GLN A 472 23.48 22.37 52.17
CA GLN A 472 23.47 20.91 52.28
C GLN A 472 22.46 20.29 51.31
N ASP A 473 21.23 20.83 51.23
CA ASP A 473 20.20 20.39 50.28
C ASP A 473 20.74 20.44 48.84
N LEU A 474 21.36 21.56 48.44
CA LEU A 474 22.02 21.72 47.13
C LEU A 474 23.15 20.71 46.89
N LYS A 475 23.89 20.29 47.93
CA LYS A 475 24.96 19.30 47.83
C LYS A 475 24.38 17.89 47.64
N GLU A 476 23.29 17.57 48.33
CA GLU A 476 22.59 16.28 48.24
C GLU A 476 21.86 16.15 46.89
N THR A 477 21.14 17.19 46.45
CA THR A 477 20.55 17.25 45.10
C THR A 477 21.62 17.11 44.01
N ARG A 478 22.78 17.76 44.16
CA ARG A 478 23.88 17.64 43.19
C ARG A 478 24.48 16.23 43.16
N ALA A 479 24.55 15.53 44.28
CA ALA A 479 25.00 14.14 44.33
C ALA A 479 24.00 13.22 43.62
N GLN A 480 22.69 13.34 43.92
CA GLN A 480 21.62 12.59 43.26
C GLN A 480 21.61 12.81 41.74
N LEU A 481 21.77 14.06 41.29
CA LEU A 481 21.80 14.39 39.86
C LEU A 481 23.05 13.82 39.15
N GLN A 482 24.18 13.74 39.86
CA GLN A 482 25.40 13.11 39.34
C GLN A 482 25.34 11.57 39.32
N GLU A 483 24.56 10.97 40.21
CA GLU A 483 24.26 9.53 40.23
C GLU A 483 23.27 9.15 39.13
N ALA A 484 22.20 9.94 38.94
CA ALA A 484 21.26 9.80 37.84
C ALA A 484 21.93 9.94 36.45
N ALA A 485 22.88 10.88 36.31
CA ALA A 485 23.64 11.02 35.07
C ALA A 485 24.50 9.76 34.76
N ARG A 486 25.05 9.09 35.79
CA ARG A 486 25.80 7.84 35.62
C ARG A 486 24.90 6.68 35.23
N SER A 487 23.75 6.50 35.91
CA SER A 487 22.83 5.42 35.57
C SER A 487 22.22 5.59 34.16
N GLN A 488 22.05 6.83 33.70
CA GLN A 488 21.69 7.12 32.31
C GLN A 488 22.82 6.75 31.32
N GLU A 489 24.07 7.07 31.64
CA GLU A 489 25.24 6.71 30.81
C GLU A 489 25.46 5.19 30.74
N GLU A 490 25.22 4.47 31.84
CA GLU A 490 25.27 3.00 31.91
C GLU A 490 24.13 2.35 31.12
N LEU A 491 22.89 2.85 31.27
CA LEU A 491 21.74 2.40 30.49
C LEU A 491 21.94 2.61 28.99
N GLN A 492 22.53 3.74 28.59
CA GLN A 492 22.78 4.02 27.17
C GLN A 492 23.84 3.09 26.58
N LYS A 493 24.91 2.79 27.32
CA LYS A 493 25.91 1.78 26.91
C LYS A 493 25.34 0.36 26.84
N ALA A 494 24.40 0.01 27.72
CA ALA A 494 23.69 -1.26 27.65
C ALA A 494 22.87 -1.35 26.34
N LYS A 495 22.10 -0.32 26.02
CA LYS A 495 21.33 -0.23 24.76
C LYS A 495 22.20 -0.25 23.51
N GLU A 496 23.37 0.38 23.54
CA GLU A 496 24.35 0.31 22.44
C GLU A 496 24.92 -1.12 22.26
N GLN A 497 25.17 -1.86 23.35
CA GLN A 497 25.60 -3.26 23.29
C GLN A 497 24.49 -4.20 22.81
N GLU A 498 23.24 -3.98 23.24
CA GLU A 498 22.08 -4.72 22.74
C GLU A 498 21.87 -4.47 21.24
N ALA A 499 21.90 -3.21 20.79
CA ALA A 499 21.80 -2.85 19.38
C ALA A 499 22.90 -3.51 18.53
N LEU A 500 24.15 -3.56 19.02
CA LEU A 500 25.25 -4.28 18.36
C LEU A 500 25.01 -5.80 18.31
N ALA A 501 24.47 -6.41 19.36
CA ALA A 501 24.13 -7.83 19.38
C ALA A 501 22.99 -8.17 18.41
N HIS A 502 21.94 -7.33 18.37
CA HIS A 502 20.85 -7.44 17.39
C HIS A 502 21.36 -7.29 15.96
N ALA A 503 22.23 -6.31 15.68
CA ALA A 503 22.84 -6.11 14.35
C ALA A 503 23.71 -7.30 13.92
N HIS A 504 24.51 -7.87 14.82
CA HIS A 504 25.29 -9.09 14.54
C HIS A 504 24.36 -10.24 14.15
N LYS A 505 23.31 -10.47 14.95
CA LYS A 505 22.38 -11.57 14.75
C LYS A 505 21.55 -11.41 13.46
N ALA A 506 21.14 -10.19 13.12
CA ALA A 506 20.53 -9.89 11.83
C ALA A 506 21.47 -10.23 10.65
N GLY A 507 22.76 -9.88 10.77
CA GLY A 507 23.79 -10.25 9.79
C GLY A 507 24.11 -11.76 9.72
N GLU A 508 23.76 -12.54 10.75
CA GLU A 508 23.81 -14.01 10.71
C GLU A 508 22.57 -14.60 10.02
N TYR A 509 21.38 -14.07 10.32
CA TYR A 509 20.15 -14.46 9.62
C TYR A 509 20.22 -14.15 8.12
N GLN A 510 20.72 -12.97 7.73
CA GLN A 510 20.84 -12.60 6.32
C GLN A 510 21.80 -13.51 5.55
N LYS A 511 22.95 -13.89 6.12
CA LYS A 511 23.84 -14.91 5.51
C LYS A 511 23.17 -16.28 5.39
N SER A 512 22.31 -16.64 6.34
CA SER A 512 21.53 -17.88 6.27
C SER A 512 20.41 -17.81 5.22
N LEU A 513 19.90 -16.61 4.91
CA LEU A 513 18.94 -16.38 3.83
C LEU A 513 19.64 -16.47 2.47
N GLU A 514 20.74 -15.75 2.27
CA GLU A 514 21.59 -15.82 1.06
C GLU A 514 22.04 -17.27 0.75
N ALA A 515 22.41 -18.04 1.79
CA ALA A 515 22.75 -19.46 1.67
C ALA A 515 21.55 -20.36 1.32
N LYS A 516 20.32 -19.94 1.62
CA LYS A 516 19.08 -20.66 1.25
C LYS A 516 18.55 -20.25 -0.11
N GLU A 517 18.66 -18.98 -0.49
CA GLU A 517 18.35 -18.49 -1.83
C GLU A 517 19.23 -19.19 -2.88
N THR A 518 20.55 -19.22 -2.67
CA THR A 518 21.50 -19.92 -3.55
C THR A 518 21.27 -21.44 -3.61
N GLU A 519 20.80 -22.07 -2.53
CA GLU A 519 20.37 -23.48 -2.55
C GLU A 519 19.06 -23.67 -3.34
N ASN A 520 18.14 -22.71 -3.27
CA ASN A 520 16.87 -22.74 -4.00
C ASN A 520 17.05 -22.48 -5.50
N GLU A 521 17.98 -21.59 -5.90
CA GLU A 521 18.44 -21.44 -7.28
C GLU A 521 19.04 -22.75 -7.82
N ARG A 522 19.87 -23.42 -7.01
CA ARG A 522 20.49 -24.72 -7.33
C ARG A 522 19.42 -25.79 -7.60
N LEU A 523 18.43 -25.91 -6.71
CA LEU A 523 17.31 -26.84 -6.83
C LEU A 523 16.40 -26.49 -8.02
N THR A 524 16.14 -25.22 -8.28
CA THR A 524 15.36 -24.75 -9.45
C THR A 524 16.07 -25.10 -10.76
N SER A 525 17.40 -24.97 -10.80
CA SER A 525 18.24 -25.38 -11.94
C SER A 525 18.22 -26.90 -12.17
N GLU A 526 18.19 -27.70 -11.09
CA GLU A 526 18.04 -29.16 -11.18
C GLU A 526 16.63 -29.57 -11.63
N LEU A 527 15.57 -28.96 -11.10
CA LEU A 527 14.18 -29.18 -11.53
C LEU A 527 13.98 -28.83 -13.01
N ARG A 528 14.60 -27.75 -13.50
CA ARG A 528 14.59 -27.39 -14.93
C ARG A 528 15.25 -28.46 -15.80
N LYS A 529 16.34 -29.08 -15.36
CA LYS A 529 17.00 -30.18 -16.09
C LYS A 529 16.11 -31.42 -16.11
N ALA A 530 15.58 -31.83 -14.96
CA ALA A 530 14.69 -32.97 -14.86
C ALA A 530 13.43 -32.82 -15.72
N LYS A 531 12.84 -31.61 -15.80
CA LYS A 531 11.73 -31.31 -16.72
C LYS A 531 12.12 -31.40 -18.19
N GLU A 532 13.32 -30.98 -18.59
CA GLU A 532 13.80 -31.11 -19.98
C GLU A 532 14.17 -32.56 -20.34
N GLU A 533 14.65 -33.35 -19.38
CA GLU A 533 14.88 -34.78 -19.55
C GLU A 533 13.56 -35.55 -19.70
N LEU A 534 12.56 -35.24 -18.86
CA LEU A 534 11.20 -35.78 -18.98
C LEU A 534 10.51 -35.37 -20.29
N ARG A 535 10.74 -34.14 -20.77
CA ARG A 535 10.25 -33.65 -22.07
C ARG A 535 10.76 -34.53 -23.22
N LYS A 536 12.07 -34.83 -23.21
CA LYS A 536 12.71 -35.69 -24.22
C LYS A 536 12.26 -37.14 -24.16
N THR A 537 12.12 -37.73 -22.97
CA THR A 537 11.59 -39.10 -22.87
C THR A 537 10.12 -39.19 -23.29
N GLY A 538 9.36 -38.11 -23.15
CA GLY A 538 8.02 -37.98 -23.75
C GLY A 538 8.04 -37.91 -25.28
N GLU A 539 8.98 -37.16 -25.88
CA GLU A 539 9.21 -37.16 -27.34
C GLU A 539 9.62 -38.55 -27.85
N GLU A 540 10.60 -39.20 -27.21
CA GLU A 540 11.04 -40.56 -27.54
C GLU A 540 9.90 -41.60 -27.43
N GLN A 541 9.00 -41.46 -26.45
CA GLN A 541 7.81 -42.31 -26.33
C GLN A 541 6.78 -42.04 -27.43
N ALA A 542 6.58 -40.79 -27.85
CA ALA A 542 5.69 -40.44 -28.96
C ALA A 542 6.20 -41.00 -30.30
N ASP A 543 7.49 -40.85 -30.58
CA ASP A 543 8.15 -41.41 -31.77
C ASP A 543 8.02 -42.95 -31.81
N LEU A 544 8.26 -43.63 -30.69
CA LEU A 544 8.11 -45.09 -30.58
C LEU A 544 6.65 -45.56 -30.76
N LEU A 545 5.67 -44.79 -30.28
CA LEU A 545 4.25 -45.06 -30.52
C LEU A 545 3.90 -44.90 -32.01
N GLN A 546 4.39 -43.84 -32.66
CA GLN A 546 4.19 -43.62 -34.09
C GLN A 546 4.85 -44.71 -34.94
N GLU A 547 6.05 -45.17 -34.58
CA GLU A 547 6.69 -46.30 -35.26
C GLU A 547 5.88 -47.60 -35.07
N LEU A 548 5.39 -47.87 -33.86
CA LEU A 548 4.54 -49.02 -33.58
C LEU A 548 3.21 -49.00 -34.36
N GLU A 549 2.61 -47.83 -34.57
CA GLU A 549 1.42 -47.67 -35.43
C GLU A 549 1.74 -47.87 -36.91
N ALA A 550 2.86 -47.33 -37.40
CA ALA A 550 3.34 -47.60 -38.75
C ALA A 550 3.59 -49.10 -38.96
N GLN A 551 4.21 -49.79 -37.99
CA GLN A 551 4.42 -51.23 -38.01
C GLN A 551 3.07 -51.99 -38.07
N LYS A 552 2.08 -51.65 -37.22
CA LYS A 552 0.72 -52.23 -37.27
C LYS A 552 0.05 -52.06 -38.64
N GLU A 553 0.15 -50.88 -39.27
CA GLU A 553 -0.38 -50.64 -40.61
C GLU A 553 0.37 -51.43 -41.69
N THR A 554 1.70 -51.58 -41.59
CA THR A 554 2.42 -52.49 -42.52
C THR A 554 2.01 -53.95 -42.33
N GLU A 555 1.79 -54.40 -41.10
CA GLU A 555 1.31 -55.76 -40.82
C GLU A 555 -0.09 -55.98 -41.39
N LYS A 556 -1.00 -55.02 -41.20
CA LYS A 556 -2.35 -55.00 -41.77
C LYS A 556 -2.32 -55.06 -43.31
N ARG A 557 -1.46 -54.26 -43.96
CA ARG A 557 -1.25 -54.33 -45.43
C ARG A 557 -0.69 -55.67 -45.88
N LEU A 558 0.26 -56.25 -45.14
CA LEU A 558 0.82 -57.58 -45.42
C LEU A 558 -0.23 -58.69 -45.25
N ARG A 559 -1.06 -58.63 -44.20
CA ARG A 559 -2.21 -59.52 -44.00
C ARG A 559 -3.17 -59.44 -45.19
N SER A 560 -3.61 -58.24 -45.59
CA SER A 560 -4.48 -58.07 -46.77
C SER A 560 -3.84 -58.57 -48.07
N SER A 561 -2.53 -58.37 -48.25
CA SER A 561 -1.77 -58.90 -49.40
C SER A 561 -1.70 -60.43 -49.40
N LEU A 562 -1.56 -61.06 -48.22
CA LEU A 562 -1.65 -62.52 -48.07
C LEU A 562 -3.06 -63.05 -48.32
N THR A 563 -4.11 -62.38 -47.84
CA THR A 563 -5.51 -62.75 -48.14
C THR A 563 -5.78 -62.68 -49.65
N ARG A 564 -5.32 -61.62 -50.31
CA ARG A 564 -5.40 -61.48 -51.77
C ARG A 564 -4.64 -62.58 -52.49
N LYS A 565 -3.42 -62.90 -52.08
CA LYS A 565 -2.63 -64.00 -52.67
C LYS A 565 -3.24 -65.38 -52.44
N ALA A 566 -3.95 -65.59 -51.33
CA ALA A 566 -4.70 -66.81 -51.10
C ALA A 566 -5.88 -66.94 -52.10
N ALA A 567 -6.65 -65.86 -52.30
CA ALA A 567 -7.70 -65.82 -53.31
C ALA A 567 -7.18 -65.94 -54.75
N GLU A 568 -6.02 -65.35 -55.05
CA GLU A 568 -5.33 -65.53 -56.35
C GLU A 568 -4.88 -67.00 -56.53
N GLN A 569 -4.38 -67.68 -55.49
CA GLN A 569 -4.07 -69.12 -55.54
C GLN A 569 -5.31 -70.03 -55.61
N GLU A 570 -6.46 -69.57 -55.12
CA GLU A 570 -7.74 -70.26 -55.23
C GLU A 570 -8.28 -70.15 -56.67
N ALA A 571 -8.27 -68.94 -57.24
CA ALA A 571 -8.57 -68.73 -58.66
C ALA A 571 -7.59 -69.47 -59.59
N ASP A 572 -6.29 -69.55 -59.26
CA ASP A 572 -5.32 -70.38 -60.01
C ASP A 572 -5.67 -71.88 -59.91
N ARG A 573 -6.18 -72.36 -58.77
CA ARG A 573 -6.64 -73.76 -58.62
C ARG A 573 -7.89 -74.02 -59.45
N ASP A 574 -8.83 -73.08 -59.48
CA ASP A 574 -10.05 -73.18 -60.29
C ASP A 574 -9.76 -73.06 -61.79
N GLN A 575 -8.76 -72.26 -62.18
CA GLN A 575 -8.20 -72.33 -63.53
C GLN A 575 -7.51 -73.67 -63.79
N ILE A 576 -6.80 -74.26 -62.83
CA ILE A 576 -6.14 -75.57 -62.98
C ILE A 576 -7.15 -76.73 -63.05
N THR A 577 -8.31 -76.68 -62.39
CA THR A 577 -9.40 -77.64 -62.60
C THR A 577 -10.04 -77.42 -63.96
N THR A 578 -10.43 -76.18 -64.30
CA THR A 578 -10.96 -75.83 -65.63
C THR A 578 -10.00 -76.26 -66.77
N LEU A 579 -8.69 -76.07 -66.61
CA LEU A 579 -7.66 -76.49 -67.56
C LEU A 579 -7.43 -78.01 -67.56
N LYS A 580 -7.72 -78.73 -66.47
CA LYS A 580 -7.71 -80.21 -66.44
C LYS A 580 -8.92 -80.78 -67.17
N ASP A 581 -10.08 -80.15 -67.04
CA ASP A 581 -11.30 -80.55 -67.72
C ASP A 581 -11.19 -80.24 -69.22
N GLN A 582 -10.70 -79.06 -69.57
CA GLN A 582 -10.27 -78.74 -70.94
C GLN A 582 -9.17 -79.69 -71.42
N LEU A 583 -8.21 -80.13 -70.59
CA LEU A 583 -7.24 -81.17 -70.99
C LEU A 583 -7.86 -82.55 -71.15
N ALA A 584 -8.95 -82.89 -70.47
CA ALA A 584 -9.72 -84.11 -70.70
C ALA A 584 -10.49 -84.02 -72.03
N GLU A 585 -10.98 -82.84 -72.37
CA GLU A 585 -11.66 -82.54 -73.63
C GLU A 585 -10.69 -82.50 -74.82
N TYR A 586 -9.55 -81.80 -74.71
CA TYR A 586 -8.46 -81.87 -75.69
C TYR A 586 -7.90 -83.29 -75.82
N LYS A 587 -7.86 -84.11 -74.76
CA LYS A 587 -7.52 -85.54 -74.87
C LYS A 587 -8.57 -86.38 -75.61
N ARG A 588 -9.82 -85.93 -75.73
CA ARG A 588 -10.82 -86.52 -76.64
C ARG A 588 -10.70 -86.01 -78.08
N GLN A 589 -9.97 -84.92 -78.31
CA GLN A 589 -9.89 -84.22 -79.61
C GLN A 589 -8.50 -84.30 -80.28
N MET A 590 -7.48 -84.87 -79.62
CA MET A 590 -6.09 -84.89 -80.09
C MET A 590 -5.63 -86.24 -80.69
N GLU A 591 -6.26 -86.63 -81.79
CA GLU A 591 -5.52 -87.32 -82.85
C GLU A 591 -4.99 -86.25 -83.84
N HIS A 592 -3.72 -86.40 -84.28
CA HIS A 592 -3.02 -85.55 -85.27
C HIS A 592 -2.42 -84.18 -84.82
N ILE A 593 -1.23 -84.26 -84.21
CA ILE A 593 0.03 -83.57 -84.61
C ILE A 593 -0.02 -82.08 -85.05
N GLY A 594 0.71 -81.21 -84.33
CA GLY A 594 1.18 -79.90 -84.82
C GLY A 594 2.07 -79.16 -83.80
N THR A 595 3.15 -78.50 -84.22
CA THR A 595 4.12 -77.76 -83.35
C THR A 595 4.55 -76.43 -84.03
N PRO A 596 5.37 -75.53 -83.43
CA PRO A 596 4.79 -74.33 -82.81
C PRO A 596 5.53 -73.00 -83.13
N GLU A 597 4.98 -72.16 -84.01
CA GLU A 597 5.53 -70.83 -84.33
C GLU A 597 4.43 -69.75 -84.48
N GLU A 598 4.12 -68.99 -83.42
CA GLU A 598 3.53 -67.63 -83.59
C GLU A 598 3.56 -66.68 -82.36
N VAL A 599 4.19 -67.03 -81.22
CA VAL A 599 4.18 -66.20 -79.99
C VAL A 599 5.44 -65.29 -79.87
N LEU A 600 5.75 -64.51 -80.91
CA LEU A 600 6.90 -63.59 -80.93
C LEU A 600 6.59 -62.24 -81.64
N LYS A 601 5.60 -61.50 -81.14
CA LYS A 601 5.33 -60.13 -81.64
C LYS A 601 4.98 -59.09 -80.55
N ASP A 602 4.18 -59.46 -79.56
CA ASP A 602 3.48 -58.48 -78.72
C ASP A 602 4.37 -57.77 -77.66
N PHE A 603 5.51 -58.36 -77.30
CA PHE A 603 6.46 -57.80 -76.32
C PHE A 603 7.16 -56.49 -76.74
N ALA A 604 6.92 -55.99 -77.96
CA ALA A 604 7.53 -54.77 -78.48
C ALA A 604 6.80 -53.48 -78.08
N GLU A 605 5.46 -53.51 -77.97
CA GLU A 605 4.64 -52.29 -77.87
C GLU A 605 4.47 -51.81 -76.42
N THR A 606 4.23 -52.71 -75.47
CA THR A 606 4.13 -52.41 -74.03
C THR A 606 5.39 -51.73 -73.48
N ARG A 607 6.55 -52.03 -74.08
CA ARG A 607 7.86 -51.45 -73.74
C ARG A 607 8.09 -50.08 -74.37
N LYS A 608 7.16 -49.58 -75.19
CA LYS A 608 7.17 -48.24 -75.80
C LYS A 608 6.28 -47.29 -74.99
N GLU A 609 5.09 -47.75 -74.60
CA GLU A 609 4.14 -47.03 -73.73
C GLU A 609 4.73 -46.70 -72.36
N ASN A 610 5.40 -47.68 -71.71
CA ASN A 610 6.12 -47.47 -70.45
C ASN A 610 7.27 -46.44 -70.53
N ARG A 611 7.68 -46.00 -71.74
CA ARG A 611 8.65 -44.91 -71.95
C ARG A 611 8.00 -43.58 -72.36
N MET A 612 6.71 -43.57 -72.67
CA MET A 612 5.91 -42.35 -72.84
C MET A 612 5.46 -41.86 -71.46
N LEU A 613 4.74 -42.69 -70.70
CA LEU A 613 4.22 -42.38 -69.36
C LEU A 613 5.31 -41.89 -68.40
N LYS A 614 6.51 -42.46 -68.47
CA LYS A 614 7.63 -42.06 -67.59
C LYS A 614 8.25 -40.70 -67.94
N ARG A 615 7.97 -40.14 -69.13
CA ARG A 615 8.31 -38.74 -69.46
C ARG A 615 7.20 -37.80 -69.05
N GLU A 616 5.96 -38.19 -69.35
CA GLU A 616 4.73 -37.47 -69.00
C GLU A 616 4.65 -37.16 -67.49
N ILE A 617 5.09 -38.10 -66.64
CA ILE A 617 5.28 -37.88 -65.19
C ILE A 617 6.37 -36.83 -64.90
N GLN A 618 7.54 -36.89 -65.53
CA GLN A 618 8.63 -35.92 -65.30
C GLN A 618 8.28 -34.50 -65.80
N ASP A 619 7.51 -34.41 -66.88
CA ASP A 619 7.04 -33.14 -67.42
C ASP A 619 6.01 -32.50 -66.45
N MET A 620 5.08 -33.30 -65.89
CA MET A 620 4.19 -32.84 -64.81
C MET A 620 4.93 -32.49 -63.50
N GLU A 621 5.99 -33.23 -63.13
CA GLU A 621 6.83 -32.90 -61.96
C GLU A 621 7.53 -31.54 -62.12
N MET A 622 8.04 -31.22 -63.33
CA MET A 622 8.60 -29.90 -63.62
C MET A 622 7.54 -28.78 -63.62
N GLU A 623 6.35 -29.05 -64.16
CA GLU A 623 5.26 -28.07 -64.20
C GLU A 623 4.70 -27.78 -62.79
N ALA A 624 4.62 -28.80 -61.91
CA ALA A 624 4.30 -28.63 -60.50
C ALA A 624 5.34 -27.77 -59.77
N ALA A 625 6.63 -28.06 -59.92
CA ALA A 625 7.70 -27.27 -59.31
C ALA A 625 7.76 -25.82 -59.82
N ALA A 626 7.43 -25.58 -61.10
CA ALA A 626 7.30 -24.24 -61.66
C ALA A 626 6.13 -23.46 -61.03
N ASN A 627 4.98 -24.11 -60.86
CA ASN A 627 3.80 -23.53 -60.22
C ASN A 627 4.03 -23.24 -58.72
N GLU A 628 4.68 -24.15 -57.99
CA GLU A 628 5.08 -23.95 -56.59
C GLU A 628 5.95 -22.69 -56.44
N LYS A 629 6.95 -22.53 -57.32
CA LYS A 629 7.79 -21.33 -57.31
C LYS A 629 6.99 -20.05 -57.58
N VAL A 630 6.07 -20.05 -58.54
CA VAL A 630 5.22 -18.87 -58.83
C VAL A 630 4.32 -18.52 -57.65
N LEU A 631 3.85 -19.50 -56.89
CA LEU A 631 3.09 -19.27 -55.65
C LEU A 631 3.96 -18.67 -54.55
N LEU A 632 5.20 -19.16 -54.36
CA LEU A 632 6.16 -18.58 -53.41
C LEU A 632 6.55 -17.14 -53.78
N ASP A 633 6.89 -16.90 -55.05
CA ASP A 633 7.19 -15.56 -55.59
C ASP A 633 5.99 -14.59 -55.37
N ARG A 634 4.72 -15.08 -55.43
CA ARG A 634 3.53 -14.27 -55.14
C ARG A 634 3.23 -14.08 -53.65
N ILE A 635 3.54 -15.06 -52.80
CA ILE A 635 3.42 -14.94 -51.33
C ILE A 635 4.40 -13.87 -50.83
N GLN A 636 5.66 -13.87 -51.31
CA GLN A 636 6.62 -12.83 -50.93
C GLN A 636 6.13 -11.44 -51.34
N ALA A 637 5.63 -11.26 -52.56
CA ALA A 637 5.09 -9.98 -53.02
C ALA A 637 3.91 -9.47 -52.16
N LEU A 638 3.08 -10.37 -51.60
CA LEU A 638 1.99 -10.00 -50.69
C LEU A 638 2.49 -9.60 -49.29
N LEU A 639 3.59 -10.18 -48.81
CA LEU A 639 4.25 -9.76 -47.56
C LEU A 639 4.89 -8.39 -47.72
N ASP A 640 5.57 -8.14 -48.85
CA ASP A 640 6.15 -6.83 -49.18
C ASP A 640 5.06 -5.74 -49.35
N GLU A 641 3.92 -6.08 -49.96
CA GLU A 641 2.71 -5.23 -50.02
C GLU A 641 2.13 -4.96 -48.62
N GLN A 642 2.19 -5.90 -47.67
CA GLN A 642 1.72 -5.69 -46.29
C GLN A 642 2.68 -4.82 -45.45
N GLU A 643 3.99 -5.07 -45.46
CA GLU A 643 4.96 -4.24 -44.72
C GLU A 643 4.90 -2.77 -45.17
N THR A 644 4.76 -2.52 -46.48
CA THR A 644 4.64 -1.16 -47.00
C THR A 644 3.33 -0.49 -46.58
N ALA A 645 2.20 -1.22 -46.57
CA ALA A 645 0.94 -0.71 -46.05
C ALA A 645 0.98 -0.38 -44.54
N GLU A 646 1.61 -1.24 -43.71
CA GLU A 646 1.78 -0.97 -42.28
C GLU A 646 2.70 0.23 -42.01
N VAL A 647 3.76 0.41 -42.80
CA VAL A 647 4.66 1.55 -42.71
C VAL A 647 3.99 2.86 -43.13
N ASP A 648 3.14 2.86 -44.17
CA ASP A 648 2.43 4.06 -44.59
C ASP A 648 1.26 4.40 -43.66
N ALA A 649 0.54 3.41 -43.11
CA ALA A 649 -0.48 3.63 -42.09
C ALA A 649 0.09 4.29 -40.82
N ARG A 650 1.29 3.89 -40.37
CA ARG A 650 1.97 4.55 -39.24
C ARG A 650 2.33 6.01 -39.52
N LYS A 651 2.76 6.34 -40.75
CA LYS A 651 3.03 7.74 -41.14
C LYS A 651 1.75 8.58 -41.14
N GLU A 652 0.63 7.98 -41.56
CA GLU A 652 -0.68 8.64 -41.57
C GLU A 652 -1.22 8.86 -40.15
N GLU A 653 -0.96 7.95 -39.21
CA GLU A 653 -1.23 8.12 -37.77
C GLU A 653 -0.33 9.19 -37.13
N GLU A 654 0.99 9.16 -37.38
CA GLU A 654 1.93 10.19 -36.91
C GLU A 654 1.58 11.58 -37.44
N ALA A 655 1.10 11.70 -38.68
CA ALA A 655 0.66 12.96 -39.27
C ALA A 655 -0.62 13.52 -38.64
N GLN A 656 -1.50 12.67 -38.09
CA GLN A 656 -2.74 13.09 -37.43
C GLN A 656 -2.55 13.45 -35.94
N LEU A 657 -1.42 13.07 -35.34
CA LEU A 657 -1.12 13.31 -33.92
C LEU A 657 -1.28 14.80 -33.49
N PRO A 658 -0.82 15.81 -34.26
CA PRO A 658 -0.99 17.23 -33.88
C PRO A 658 -2.44 17.69 -33.93
N GLN A 659 -3.22 17.23 -34.90
CA GLN A 659 -4.66 17.53 -34.99
C GLN A 659 -5.42 16.93 -33.81
N ASN A 660 -5.18 15.65 -33.50
CA ASN A 660 -5.80 14.95 -32.38
C ASN A 660 -5.50 15.65 -31.03
N LEU A 661 -4.28 16.16 -30.85
CA LEU A 661 -3.91 16.95 -29.68
C LEU A 661 -4.63 18.32 -29.64
N ALA A 662 -4.77 18.99 -30.79
CA ALA A 662 -5.50 20.26 -30.90
C ALA A 662 -7.00 20.08 -30.57
N GLU A 663 -7.66 19.08 -31.15
CA GLU A 663 -9.07 18.78 -30.89
C GLU A 663 -9.33 18.43 -29.42
N ARG A 664 -8.43 17.63 -28.80
CA ARG A 664 -8.47 17.35 -27.36
C ARG A 664 -8.37 18.61 -26.51
N MET A 665 -7.36 19.45 -26.74
CA MET A 665 -7.16 20.70 -25.99
C MET A 665 -8.31 21.70 -26.19
N ALA A 666 -8.94 21.72 -27.38
CA ALA A 666 -10.17 22.48 -27.63
C ALA A 666 -11.36 21.92 -26.83
N GLY A 667 -11.47 20.60 -26.68
CA GLY A 667 -12.46 19.94 -25.82
C GLY A 667 -12.31 20.30 -24.35
N GLU A 668 -11.08 20.21 -23.81
CA GLU A 668 -10.74 20.58 -22.43
C GLU A 668 -11.06 22.08 -22.14
N LEU A 669 -10.74 22.98 -23.07
CA LEU A 669 -11.12 24.38 -22.95
C LEU A 669 -12.64 24.61 -23.02
N LYS A 670 -13.34 23.87 -23.89
CA LYS A 670 -14.79 23.97 -24.07
C LYS A 670 -15.58 23.58 -22.81
N THR A 671 -15.15 22.55 -22.07
CA THR A 671 -15.78 22.21 -20.77
C THR A 671 -15.53 23.28 -19.71
N SER A 672 -14.38 23.99 -19.76
CA SER A 672 -14.11 25.17 -18.91
C SER A 672 -14.87 26.45 -19.33
N GLY A 673 -15.77 26.36 -20.32
CA GLY A 673 -16.51 27.51 -20.83
C GLY A 673 -15.63 28.49 -21.60
N ILE A 674 -14.69 27.98 -22.41
CA ILE A 674 -13.86 28.76 -23.34
C ILE A 674 -14.01 28.13 -24.73
N THR A 675 -14.66 28.84 -25.66
CA THR A 675 -14.78 28.37 -27.04
C THR A 675 -13.53 28.77 -27.82
N VAL A 676 -12.76 27.76 -28.24
CA VAL A 676 -11.68 27.88 -29.22
C VAL A 676 -11.93 26.93 -30.39
N THR A 677 -11.42 27.28 -31.56
CA THR A 677 -11.43 26.46 -32.78
C THR A 677 -10.00 26.06 -33.15
N PRO A 678 -9.73 24.77 -33.41
CA PRO A 678 -8.52 24.35 -34.11
C PRO A 678 -8.40 24.99 -35.50
N GLU A 679 -7.20 25.45 -35.85
CA GLU A 679 -6.84 26.02 -37.15
C GLU A 679 -5.38 25.64 -37.44
N GLU A 680 -5.14 24.91 -38.54
CA GLU A 680 -3.79 24.68 -39.03
C GLU A 680 -3.28 25.95 -39.73
N ALA A 681 -2.08 26.42 -39.37
CA ALA A 681 -1.42 27.53 -40.04
C ALA A 681 0.07 27.27 -40.20
N SER A 682 0.58 27.39 -41.44
CA SER A 682 2.00 27.20 -41.77
C SER A 682 2.61 25.85 -41.33
N GLY A 683 1.81 24.78 -41.30
CA GLY A 683 2.24 23.44 -40.88
C GLY A 683 2.29 23.22 -39.37
N HIS A 684 1.70 24.12 -38.59
CA HIS A 684 1.53 23.98 -37.13
C HIS A 684 0.06 24.16 -36.73
N TRP A 685 -0.39 23.43 -35.70
CA TRP A 685 -1.76 23.55 -35.19
C TRP A 685 -1.90 24.63 -34.12
N TYR A 686 -2.91 25.49 -34.31
CA TYR A 686 -3.28 26.55 -33.39
C TYR A 686 -4.71 26.39 -32.88
N LEU A 687 -4.96 26.78 -31.63
CA LEU A 687 -6.30 27.02 -31.13
C LEU A 687 -6.55 28.52 -31.06
N ARG A 688 -7.60 29.01 -31.70
CA ARG A 688 -7.99 30.42 -31.65
C ARG A 688 -9.39 30.61 -31.08
N GLY A 689 -9.58 31.64 -30.26
CA GLY A 689 -10.90 31.96 -29.70
C GLY A 689 -10.92 33.28 -28.95
N THR A 690 -12.08 33.62 -28.39
CA THR A 690 -12.29 34.90 -27.69
C THR A 690 -13.17 34.73 -26.46
N LYS A 691 -12.79 35.35 -25.33
CA LYS A 691 -13.60 35.39 -24.11
C LYS A 691 -13.49 36.76 -23.45
N GLU A 692 -14.63 37.43 -23.25
CA GLU A 692 -14.74 38.68 -22.47
C GLU A 692 -13.76 39.80 -22.89
N SER A 693 -13.63 40.01 -24.20
CA SER A 693 -12.70 40.97 -24.86
C SER A 693 -11.21 40.58 -24.81
N CYS A 694 -10.88 39.37 -24.34
CA CYS A 694 -9.57 38.75 -24.55
C CYS A 694 -9.61 37.86 -25.81
N THR A 695 -8.63 38.02 -26.70
CA THR A 695 -8.32 37.08 -27.79
C THR A 695 -7.32 36.07 -27.29
N ILE A 696 -7.57 34.79 -27.55
CA ILE A 696 -6.77 33.65 -27.11
C ILE A 696 -6.23 32.95 -28.35
N VAL A 697 -4.91 32.75 -28.40
CA VAL A 697 -4.22 31.94 -29.41
C VAL A 697 -3.30 30.96 -28.66
N ILE A 698 -3.37 29.67 -28.96
CA ILE A 698 -2.51 28.64 -28.37
C ILE A 698 -1.78 27.94 -29.51
N ASP A 699 -0.44 27.95 -29.45
CA ASP A 699 0.42 27.07 -30.23
C ASP A 699 0.41 25.69 -29.55
N VAL A 700 -0.16 24.69 -30.23
CA VAL A 700 -0.41 23.36 -29.66
C VAL A 700 0.89 22.58 -29.48
N GLU A 701 1.80 22.68 -30.43
CA GLU A 701 3.06 21.94 -30.48
C GLU A 701 4.13 22.55 -29.57
N GLN A 702 4.30 23.88 -29.60
CA GLN A 702 5.21 24.57 -28.68
C GLN A 702 4.65 24.66 -27.25
N ARG A 703 3.36 24.34 -27.06
CA ARG A 703 2.60 24.53 -25.82
C ARG A 703 2.74 25.95 -25.28
N ILE A 704 2.38 26.93 -26.10
CA ILE A 704 2.46 28.36 -25.74
C ILE A 704 1.09 28.99 -25.93
N VAL A 705 0.53 29.56 -24.87
CA VAL A 705 -0.64 30.42 -24.96
C VAL A 705 -0.22 31.89 -25.07
N GLN A 706 -0.87 32.60 -25.98
CA GLN A 706 -0.86 34.04 -26.09
C GLN A 706 -2.29 34.57 -25.86
N ILE A 707 -2.48 35.42 -24.85
CA ILE A 707 -3.77 36.06 -24.56
C ILE A 707 -3.62 37.58 -24.65
N ALA A 708 -4.25 38.19 -25.64
CA ALA A 708 -4.25 39.62 -25.87
C ALA A 708 -5.59 40.25 -25.45
N LYS A 709 -5.55 41.36 -24.71
CA LYS A 709 -6.74 42.17 -24.40
C LYS A 709 -6.53 43.61 -24.83
N GLU A 710 -7.43 44.09 -25.69
CA GLU A 710 -7.49 45.50 -26.08
C GLU A 710 -7.97 46.38 -24.91
N LEU A 711 -7.36 47.56 -24.75
CA LEU A 711 -7.67 48.50 -23.68
C LEU A 711 -7.64 49.93 -24.21
N ARG A 712 -8.54 50.80 -23.73
CA ARG A 712 -8.59 52.22 -24.17
C ARG A 712 -7.45 53.07 -23.63
N LYS A 713 -6.78 52.64 -22.55
CA LYS A 713 -5.66 53.34 -21.89
C LYS A 713 -4.64 52.34 -21.29
N PRO A 714 -3.98 51.50 -22.11
CA PRO A 714 -3.15 50.39 -21.62
C PRO A 714 -2.06 50.85 -20.63
N PHE A 715 -1.35 51.94 -20.94
CA PHE A 715 -0.30 52.53 -20.10
C PHE A 715 -0.70 52.89 -18.65
N LYS A 716 -2.01 52.93 -18.32
CA LYS A 716 -2.45 53.05 -16.92
C LYS A 716 -1.99 51.85 -16.08
N TYR A 717 -1.93 50.66 -16.68
CA TYR A 717 -1.67 49.37 -16.04
C TYR A 717 -0.18 48.96 -16.11
N ASN A 718 0.71 49.92 -16.37
CA ASN A 718 2.15 49.65 -16.52
C ASN A 718 2.80 49.15 -15.22
N GLU A 719 2.32 49.59 -14.06
CA GLU A 719 2.77 49.11 -12.76
C GLU A 719 2.26 47.68 -12.48
N ASP A 720 0.98 47.40 -12.76
CA ASP A 720 0.39 46.06 -12.64
C ASP A 720 1.14 45.03 -13.51
N VAL A 721 1.38 45.37 -14.78
CA VAL A 721 2.18 44.54 -15.72
C VAL A 721 3.62 44.35 -15.23
N SER A 722 4.24 45.39 -14.66
CA SER A 722 5.59 45.29 -14.09
C SER A 722 5.65 44.40 -12.84
N ASN A 723 4.55 44.30 -12.11
CA ASN A 723 4.43 43.42 -10.94
C ASN A 723 4.13 41.98 -11.36
N TRP A 724 3.20 41.73 -12.28
CA TRP A 724 2.91 40.38 -12.79
C TRP A 724 4.13 39.71 -13.45
N ASN A 725 4.95 40.47 -14.17
CA ASN A 725 6.24 40.01 -14.72
C ASN A 725 7.31 39.67 -13.65
N ARG A 726 7.04 39.92 -12.36
CA ARG A 726 7.87 39.51 -11.21
C ARG A 726 7.25 38.38 -10.39
N GLU A 727 5.96 38.11 -10.56
CA GLU A 727 5.24 37.05 -9.83
C GLU A 727 5.54 35.64 -10.36
N ASP A 728 5.59 35.49 -11.69
CA ASP A 728 5.71 34.18 -12.35
C ASP A 728 6.57 34.29 -13.62
N PHE A 729 7.73 33.64 -13.62
CA PHE A 729 8.67 33.64 -14.75
C PHE A 729 8.14 32.90 -15.99
N ALA A 730 7.08 32.10 -15.85
CA ALA A 730 6.37 31.48 -16.96
C ALA A 730 5.30 32.40 -17.57
N GLU A 731 5.06 33.59 -17.02
CA GLU A 731 4.18 34.62 -17.60
C GLU A 731 5.00 35.81 -18.13
N SER A 732 4.75 36.23 -19.36
CA SER A 732 5.36 37.42 -19.96
C SER A 732 4.27 38.35 -20.47
N TYR A 733 3.98 39.41 -19.72
CA TYR A 733 3.05 40.47 -20.07
C TYR A 733 3.77 41.60 -20.81
N ILE A 734 3.38 41.81 -22.06
CA ILE A 734 3.84 42.90 -22.92
C ILE A 734 2.71 43.92 -23.01
N LEU A 735 3.02 45.19 -22.77
CA LEU A 735 2.08 46.31 -22.84
C LEU A 735 2.40 47.16 -24.07
N ASP A 736 1.40 47.44 -24.90
CA ASP A 736 1.56 48.21 -26.13
C ASP A 736 0.54 49.38 -26.21
N LYS A 737 0.33 49.95 -27.41
CA LYS A 737 -0.58 51.10 -27.61
C LYS A 737 -2.05 50.69 -27.75
N SER A 738 -2.31 49.41 -28.00
CA SER A 738 -3.62 48.79 -28.23
C SER A 738 -4.14 48.06 -27.00
N GLY A 739 -3.25 47.49 -26.16
CA GLY A 739 -3.65 46.63 -25.07
C GLY A 739 -2.51 46.04 -24.25
N ILE A 740 -2.77 44.87 -23.68
CA ILE A 740 -1.80 44.02 -22.98
C ILE A 740 -1.89 42.62 -23.58
N THR A 741 -0.73 42.04 -23.90
CA THR A 741 -0.60 40.66 -24.38
C THR A 741 0.22 39.85 -23.38
N CYS A 742 -0.36 38.80 -22.81
CA CYS A 742 0.36 37.79 -22.05
C CYS A 742 0.82 36.67 -22.98
N ARG A 743 2.07 36.21 -22.85
CA ARG A 743 2.56 34.94 -23.38
C ARG A 743 2.93 34.04 -22.20
N ARG A 744 2.41 32.81 -22.15
CA ARG A 744 2.67 31.83 -21.08
C ARG A 744 2.94 30.44 -21.66
N GLN A 745 3.83 29.67 -21.04
CA GLN A 745 4.02 28.25 -21.38
C GLN A 745 2.92 27.41 -20.73
N VAL A 746 2.28 26.53 -21.50
CA VAL A 746 1.14 25.71 -21.09
C VAL A 746 1.62 24.38 -20.52
N ARG A 747 1.25 24.13 -19.27
CA ARG A 747 1.33 22.81 -18.61
C ARG A 747 -0.05 22.17 -18.55
N ASP A 748 -1.04 22.96 -18.11
CA ASP A 748 -2.46 22.61 -18.08
C ASP A 748 -3.21 23.70 -18.87
N VAL A 749 -3.80 23.31 -20.01
CA VAL A 749 -4.46 24.25 -20.92
C VAL A 749 -5.64 24.97 -20.26
N THR A 750 -6.34 24.31 -19.35
CA THR A 750 -7.52 24.86 -18.68
C THR A 750 -7.12 25.79 -17.55
N MET A 751 -6.19 25.36 -16.68
CA MET A 751 -5.71 26.18 -15.57
C MET A 751 -4.94 27.40 -16.06
N ASP A 752 -3.98 27.23 -16.97
CA ASP A 752 -3.08 28.31 -17.41
C ASP A 752 -3.84 29.42 -18.16
N VAL A 753 -4.78 29.04 -19.04
CA VAL A 753 -5.64 30.01 -19.75
C VAL A 753 -6.55 30.75 -18.75
N ASN A 754 -7.22 30.04 -17.84
CA ASN A 754 -8.11 30.68 -16.87
C ASN A 754 -7.37 31.56 -15.85
N LYS A 755 -6.12 31.21 -15.48
CA LYS A 755 -5.26 32.03 -14.60
C LYS A 755 -4.97 33.40 -15.23
N VAL A 756 -4.51 33.42 -16.48
CA VAL A 756 -4.20 34.65 -17.23
C VAL A 756 -5.47 35.45 -17.53
N LEU A 757 -6.57 34.78 -17.91
CA LEU A 757 -7.86 35.45 -18.12
C LEU A 757 -8.37 36.16 -16.87
N ARG A 758 -8.25 35.58 -15.67
CA ARG A 758 -8.66 36.24 -14.40
C ARG A 758 -7.94 37.57 -14.19
N LYS A 759 -6.64 37.67 -14.52
CA LYS A 759 -5.88 38.94 -14.47
C LYS A 759 -6.39 39.95 -15.51
N LEU A 760 -6.52 39.53 -16.78
CA LEU A 760 -6.84 40.44 -17.88
C LEU A 760 -8.31 40.88 -17.92
N ILE A 761 -9.28 40.02 -17.59
CA ILE A 761 -10.72 40.32 -17.71
C ILE A 761 -11.13 41.51 -16.83
N ILE A 762 -10.50 41.70 -15.67
CA ILE A 762 -10.83 42.78 -14.71
C ILE A 762 -10.48 44.20 -15.23
N LEU A 763 -9.59 44.30 -16.23
CA LEU A 763 -9.10 45.56 -16.80
C LEU A 763 -10.15 46.27 -17.70
N LYS A 764 -10.09 47.61 -17.83
CA LYS A 764 -11.11 48.46 -18.47
C LYS A 764 -10.52 49.61 -19.30
#